data_AF-A0A5C7GMD9-F1
#
_entry.id   AF-A0A5C7GMD9-F1
#
_cell.length_a   1.000
_cell.length_b   1.000
_cell.length_c   1.000
_cell.angle_alpha   90.00
_cell.angle_beta   90.00
_cell.angle_gamma   90.00
#
_symmetry.space_group_name_H-M   'P 1'
#
loop_
_entity.id
_entity.type
_entity.pdbx_description
1 polymer ?
#
loop_
_entity_poly.entity_id
_entity_poly.type
_entity_poly.pdbx_seq_one_letter_code
_entity_poly.pdbx_strand_id
1 'polypeptide(L)'
;MSKIKVLFGLILSIGSLNITIAQDKPNIIFILTDDQRFDAIGYVGNQFVETPEMDNLANSGTYFHSAIVTTPICAASRASLFTGLHERAHNFNFQTGNVREEYMANSYPTLLKNNGYYTGFYGKYGVRYNDLDKQFDEFESYDRNNRYKDKRGYYYKTIDNDTVHLTRYTGHKALEFIDKNASNDKPFCLSLSFSAPHAHDGAPEQYFWQNTTDNLLADTTIPEPALGDDKYFLAQPKMVRDGFNRLRWTWRYDTPEKYQHSLKGYYRMISGVDLEIKKIREKLKANGLDKNTVIIVMGDNGYFLGERQFAGKWLMYDNSIRVPLIVFDPRVEKHQDIKDMVLNIDVPQTIADIAGVKAPDTWQGKSLLPIVKQETNTIGRDTILIEHLWDFEHIPPSEGVRTKKWKYFRYVNDKSIEELYDLEKDPQEIKNLIGKKKYRGVANKLKTKLDELIKKNSNEYRAAPTNLSIELIREPESEVKIFDLKPEFGWTVPLGSKFQGAYQILVASNKANIDNNNGDVWDSGRVASTKSTDVEYGGNKLEIGKTYYWKVRIWEQENRLVDYSEPQKFTTGKSDSYIISTENKFIKSEIKPVKFEKRGDFYFLDFGKAAFATMNFNYNAKTTHTLTVRVGEMVDDNGNVNRTPPAKSNIRYQEIKVDVKPGQREYQIQVQTDERNTRANKAIPLPDGFPPLVPFRYAEIEGAQETLAANDFTQLAFHTYWDERASSFDSNNKVLNQVWDLCKYSIKATTFNGLYVDGDRERIPYEADAYLNQLSHYTTDREFAMARRTIEYFMKHPTWPTEWQQHVPLLIYADYMYTGNTELIERYYEPLKHKSLFELSNEDGLITSTKVDAAFMKKLGFPDGYKKPLTDIVDWPGANFNRSKTKGERDGFVFKPYSTVINSFFYENMKIMAEFAQILGKTQEALDFEYRAAKAKKAVNEQMFDKERGVYVDGIGTDHASLHANMMPLAFGLVPEEHYQTVIDFVKSRGMACSVYGSQFLMDGLYNAGEADYALDLLTDTSDRSWYNMIKIGSTITLEAWDNKYKNNLDWNHAWGAVPANVIPRGLWGIKPKTPGFSVATIKPQMSKLKSSEIEVPTVRGTIKANYNHNGPRLQTYEIEIPGNMVAEFSLNGLDGKDLLHNGKKVPPAFESIRLAPGKHTIQLKINSF
;
A
#
# COMPACT_ATOMS: atom_id res chain seq x y z
N MET A 1 71.65 29.68 -15.33
CA MET A 1 72.43 30.63 -14.51
C MET A 1 71.66 30.81 -13.19
N SER A 2 71.97 30.05 -12.12
CA SER A 2 72.96 30.38 -11.07
C SER A 2 72.60 31.69 -10.35
N LYS A 3 72.40 31.82 -9.03
CA LYS A 3 73.25 31.38 -7.89
C LYS A 3 72.47 31.54 -6.55
N ILE A 4 72.45 30.54 -5.64
CA ILE A 4 73.27 30.36 -4.38
C ILE A 4 72.56 30.91 -3.13
N LYS A 5 72.03 30.04 -2.23
CA LYS A 5 72.65 29.41 -1.01
C LYS A 5 72.95 30.41 0.13
N VAL A 6 72.24 30.38 1.27
CA VAL A 6 72.36 29.50 2.45
C VAL A 6 73.64 29.77 3.28
N LEU A 7 73.52 30.25 4.53
CA LEU A 7 74.02 29.57 5.77
C LEU A 7 73.69 30.31 7.10
N PHE A 8 73.07 29.55 8.03
CA PHE A 8 73.24 29.42 9.50
C PHE A 8 73.46 30.61 10.48
N GLY A 9 72.72 30.54 11.60
CA GLY A 9 73.36 30.37 12.93
C GLY A 9 72.85 31.19 14.13
N LEU A 10 72.10 30.51 15.04
CA LEU A 10 71.93 30.71 16.50
C LEU A 10 71.11 31.88 17.12
N ILE A 11 69.91 31.50 17.59
CA ILE A 11 69.34 31.58 18.97
C ILE A 11 69.61 32.83 19.83
N LEU A 12 68.54 33.57 20.16
CA LEU A 12 68.22 34.01 21.54
C LEU A 12 66.75 34.45 21.69
N SER A 13 66.03 33.70 22.53
CA SER A 13 64.88 34.04 23.40
C SER A 13 63.95 35.21 23.04
N ILE A 14 62.71 34.87 22.67
CA ILE A 14 61.52 35.69 22.99
C ILE A 14 60.50 34.75 23.64
N GLY A 15 60.03 35.12 24.83
CA GLY A 15 59.06 34.34 25.58
C GLY A 15 57.77 34.16 24.78
N SER A 16 57.40 32.90 24.58
CA SER A 16 56.09 32.52 24.07
C SER A 16 55.05 32.90 25.12
N LEU A 17 54.37 34.04 24.93
CA LEU A 17 53.02 34.18 25.45
C LEU A 17 52.21 33.03 24.84
N ASN A 18 51.80 32.07 25.67
CA ASN A 18 50.73 31.15 25.32
C ASN A 18 49.45 31.99 25.18
N ILE A 19 49.21 32.48 23.96
CA ILE A 19 47.88 32.90 23.55
C ILE A 19 47.10 31.61 23.41
N THR A 20 46.33 31.25 24.44
CA THR A 20 45.24 30.28 24.32
C THR A 20 44.32 30.84 23.24
N ILE A 21 44.32 30.22 22.06
CA ILE A 21 43.31 30.51 21.03
C ILE A 21 41.98 30.15 21.68
N ALA A 22 41.13 31.15 21.93
CA ALA A 22 39.79 30.91 22.46
C ALA A 22 39.04 30.01 21.47
N GLN A 23 38.45 28.93 21.97
CA GLN A 23 37.64 28.03 21.15
C GLN A 23 36.42 28.79 20.60
N ASP A 24 36.38 29.05 19.29
CA ASP A 24 35.35 29.90 18.65
C ASP A 24 33.92 29.35 18.82
N LYS A 25 33.77 28.02 18.94
CA LYS A 25 32.48 27.36 19.17
C LYS A 25 32.29 27.03 20.65
N PRO A 26 31.10 27.26 21.24
CA PRO A 26 30.85 26.95 22.64
C PRO A 26 30.74 25.44 22.88
N ASN A 27 31.08 25.03 24.10
CA ASN A 27 30.69 23.74 24.65
C ASN A 27 29.20 23.77 25.02
N ILE A 28 28.54 22.61 24.96
CA ILE A 28 27.11 22.48 25.24
C ILE A 28 26.92 21.39 26.29
N ILE A 29 26.18 21.69 27.36
CA ILE A 29 25.70 20.68 28.30
C ILE A 29 24.18 20.70 28.28
N PHE A 30 23.57 19.57 27.90
CA PHE A 30 22.13 19.40 27.92
C PHE A 30 21.74 18.46 29.07
N ILE A 31 21.02 19.00 30.04
CA ILE A 31 20.56 18.31 31.24
C ILE A 31 19.07 18.05 31.12
N LEU A 32 18.68 16.78 31.21
CA LEU A 32 17.31 16.32 31.12
C LEU A 32 16.95 15.50 32.35
N THR A 33 15.87 15.87 33.04
CA THR A 33 15.33 15.15 34.20
C THR A 33 14.05 14.40 33.84
N ASP A 34 13.83 13.21 34.41
CA ASP A 34 12.63 12.41 34.16
C ASP A 34 11.49 12.80 35.12
N ASP A 35 10.28 13.06 34.61
CA ASP A 35 9.09 13.41 35.43
C ASP A 35 9.16 14.76 36.19
N GLN A 36 10.06 15.68 35.84
CA GLN A 36 10.09 17.02 36.46
C GLN A 36 9.03 17.95 35.84
N ARG A 37 7.99 18.29 36.62
CA ARG A 37 6.93 19.23 36.20
C ARG A 37 7.34 20.69 36.36
N PHE A 38 6.68 21.57 35.62
CA PHE A 38 7.02 23.00 35.48
C PHE A 38 7.11 23.82 36.77
N ASP A 39 6.40 23.45 37.83
CA ASP A 39 6.41 24.13 39.13
C ASP A 39 7.28 23.42 40.17
N ALA A 40 7.99 22.34 39.80
CA ALA A 40 8.95 21.66 40.66
C ALA A 40 10.36 22.27 40.52
N ILE A 41 10.44 23.60 40.69
CA ILE A 41 11.66 24.41 40.71
C ILE A 41 11.44 25.63 41.63
N GLY A 42 12.45 25.99 42.43
CA GLY A 42 12.38 27.09 43.39
C GLY A 42 12.14 28.46 42.75
N TYR A 43 12.70 28.68 41.54
CA TYR A 43 12.62 29.92 40.78
C TYR A 43 11.19 30.44 40.54
N VAL A 44 10.22 29.53 40.39
CA VAL A 44 8.81 29.90 40.18
C VAL A 44 7.99 29.95 41.48
N GLY A 45 8.66 29.96 42.63
CA GLY A 45 8.06 30.16 43.95
C GLY A 45 7.62 28.89 44.67
N ASN A 46 8.08 27.71 44.25
CA ASN A 46 7.80 26.48 44.98
C ASN A 46 8.69 26.38 46.23
N GLN A 47 8.07 26.49 47.41
CA GLN A 47 8.77 26.54 48.70
C GLN A 47 9.21 25.16 49.22
N PHE A 48 8.79 24.07 48.58
CA PHE A 48 9.05 22.70 49.03
C PHE A 48 10.17 22.01 48.25
N VAL A 49 10.70 22.64 47.21
CA VAL A 49 11.82 22.12 46.42
C VAL A 49 12.98 23.09 46.52
N GLU A 50 14.16 22.59 46.88
CA GLU A 50 15.37 23.41 46.97
C GLU A 50 16.22 23.20 45.71
N THR A 51 16.25 24.20 44.82
CA THR A 51 17.02 24.18 43.57
C THR A 51 17.87 25.43 43.35
N PRO A 52 18.73 25.83 44.31
CA PRO A 52 19.46 27.09 44.23
C PRO A 52 20.31 27.24 42.96
N GLU A 53 20.84 26.15 42.38
CA GLU A 53 21.64 26.24 41.16
C GLU A 53 20.81 26.37 39.90
N MET A 54 19.71 25.61 39.76
CA MET A 54 18.75 25.81 38.66
C MET A 54 18.14 27.22 38.75
N ASP A 55 17.84 27.70 39.96
CA ASP A 55 17.34 29.05 40.20
C ASP A 55 18.38 30.10 39.80
N ASN A 56 19.66 29.87 40.08
CA ASN A 56 20.74 30.74 39.64
C ASN A 56 20.89 30.75 38.11
N LEU A 57 20.80 29.59 37.45
CA LEU A 57 20.83 29.47 36.00
C LEU A 57 19.63 30.20 35.35
N ALA A 58 18.44 30.11 35.95
CA ALA A 58 17.26 30.84 35.50
C ALA A 58 17.45 32.36 35.69
N ASN A 59 17.86 32.81 36.88
CA ASN A 59 18.13 34.22 37.20
C ASN A 59 19.26 34.85 36.38
N SER A 60 20.18 34.05 35.83
CA SER A 60 21.33 34.51 35.05
C SER A 60 21.22 34.18 33.55
N GLY A 61 20.13 33.55 33.14
CA GLY A 61 19.89 33.10 31.77
C GLY A 61 18.47 33.39 31.30
N THR A 62 17.99 32.60 30.35
CA THR A 62 16.61 32.69 29.83
C THR A 62 15.75 31.58 30.41
N TYR A 63 14.70 31.94 31.13
CA TYR A 63 13.69 31.02 31.64
C TYR A 63 12.43 31.04 30.78
N PHE A 64 11.92 29.87 30.42
CA PHE A 64 10.71 29.74 29.59
C PHE A 64 9.52 29.24 30.43
N HIS A 65 8.63 30.15 30.83
CA HIS A 65 7.48 29.85 31.69
C HIS A 65 6.49 28.85 31.07
N SER A 66 6.35 28.86 29.74
CA SER A 66 5.39 28.03 29.01
C SER A 66 6.09 26.94 28.18
N ALA A 67 7.12 26.31 28.73
CA ALA A 67 7.75 25.15 28.10
C ALA A 67 6.85 23.91 28.19
N ILE A 68 6.62 23.28 27.05
CA ILE A 68 5.64 22.21 26.86
C ILE A 68 6.29 21.06 26.09
N VAL A 69 6.11 19.83 26.55
CA VAL A 69 6.45 18.65 25.75
C VAL A 69 5.32 18.38 24.76
N THR A 70 5.67 18.08 23.52
CA THR A 70 4.70 17.72 22.48
C THR A 70 3.98 16.41 22.80
N THR A 71 4.59 15.56 23.63
CA THR A 71 4.02 14.32 24.14
C THR A 71 4.44 14.05 25.59
N PRO A 72 3.50 13.73 26.51
CA PRO A 72 3.80 13.43 27.91
C PRO A 72 4.16 11.96 28.16
N ILE A 73 4.91 11.33 27.24
CA ILE A 73 5.49 10.00 27.40
C ILE A 73 7.00 10.13 27.32
N CYS A 74 7.76 9.74 28.35
CA CYS A 74 9.21 9.93 28.36
C CYS A 74 9.93 9.31 27.15
N ALA A 75 9.56 8.11 26.72
CA ALA A 75 10.16 7.48 25.53
C ALA A 75 9.86 8.26 24.23
N ALA A 76 8.61 8.68 24.02
CA ALA A 76 8.23 9.45 22.83
C ALA A 76 8.82 10.87 22.88
N SER A 77 8.77 11.54 24.03
CA SER A 77 9.33 12.88 24.24
C SER A 77 10.85 12.90 24.04
N ARG A 78 11.56 11.88 24.52
CA ARG A 78 13.00 11.72 24.26
C ARG A 78 13.28 11.46 22.79
N ALA A 79 12.47 10.67 22.10
CA ALA A 79 12.59 10.53 20.63
C ALA A 79 12.35 11.87 19.92
N SER A 80 11.38 12.67 20.36
CA SER A 80 11.16 14.04 19.87
C SER A 80 12.37 14.95 20.13
N LEU A 81 13.02 14.84 21.29
CA LEU A 81 14.25 15.54 21.65
C LEU A 81 15.48 15.06 20.86
N PHE A 82 15.57 13.80 20.45
CA PHE A 82 16.69 13.39 19.59
C PHE A 82 16.49 13.82 18.15
N THR A 83 15.25 13.73 17.65
CA THR A 83 14.95 13.85 16.21
C THR A 83 14.40 15.21 15.79
N GLY A 84 13.98 16.06 16.72
CA GLY A 84 13.30 17.33 16.40
C GLY A 84 11.89 17.16 15.82
N LEU A 85 11.28 15.98 15.95
CA LEU A 85 9.99 15.61 15.35
C LEU A 85 8.89 15.45 16.41
N HIS A 86 7.63 15.70 16.03
CA HIS A 86 6.46 15.29 16.81
C HIS A 86 6.31 13.75 16.89
N GLU A 87 5.58 13.25 17.90
CA GLU A 87 5.32 11.81 18.08
C GLU A 87 4.73 11.16 16.84
N ARG A 88 3.76 11.79 16.19
CA ARG A 88 3.16 11.26 14.96
C ARG A 88 4.13 11.08 13.81
N ALA A 89 5.16 11.93 13.70
CA ALA A 89 6.15 11.85 12.64
C ALA A 89 7.17 10.74 12.91
N HIS A 90 7.74 10.69 14.12
CA HIS A 90 8.73 9.65 14.46
C HIS A 90 8.09 8.29 14.78
N ASN A 91 6.81 8.28 15.15
CA ASN A 91 5.95 7.12 15.40
C ASN A 91 6.57 6.08 16.36
N PHE A 92 7.22 6.55 17.42
CA PHE A 92 7.95 5.71 18.38
C PHE A 92 7.28 5.73 19.75
N ASN A 93 7.09 4.55 20.33
CA ASN A 93 6.60 4.35 21.71
C ASN A 93 7.19 3.07 22.32
N PHE A 94 6.79 2.75 23.57
CA PHE A 94 7.32 1.61 24.31
C PHE A 94 7.12 0.24 23.65
N GLN A 95 6.12 0.06 22.80
CA GLN A 95 5.78 -1.22 22.14
C GLN A 95 6.23 -1.32 20.68
N THR A 96 6.91 -0.30 20.15
CA THR A 96 7.42 -0.30 18.77
C THR A 96 8.80 -0.96 18.66
N GLY A 97 9.36 -1.09 17.45
CA GLY A 97 10.77 -1.42 17.22
C GLY A 97 11.75 -0.32 17.69
N ASN A 98 12.92 -0.25 17.04
CA ASN A 98 13.85 0.87 17.19
C ASN A 98 13.23 2.17 16.66
N VAL A 99 13.76 3.33 17.06
CA VAL A 99 13.51 4.57 16.30
C VAL A 99 14.06 4.37 14.87
N ARG A 100 13.35 4.88 13.85
CA ARG A 100 13.75 4.75 12.43
C ARG A 100 15.17 5.32 12.22
N GLU A 101 16.01 4.58 11.50
CA GLU A 101 17.38 4.99 11.17
C GLU A 101 17.37 6.32 10.40
N GLU A 102 16.37 6.53 9.53
CA GLU A 102 16.19 7.74 8.74
C GLU A 102 16.07 9.01 9.62
N TYR A 103 15.59 8.86 10.86
CA TYR A 103 15.53 9.95 11.84
C TYR A 103 16.76 10.01 12.74
N MET A 104 17.31 8.87 13.16
CA MET A 104 18.48 8.84 14.07
C MET A 104 19.77 9.26 13.39
N ALA A 105 19.92 8.99 12.08
CA ALA A 105 21.00 9.52 11.26
C ALA A 105 21.01 11.06 11.22
N ASN A 106 19.85 11.68 11.42
CA ASN A 106 19.64 13.14 11.45
C ASN A 106 19.36 13.66 12.87
N SER A 107 19.62 12.87 13.92
CA SER A 107 19.43 13.31 15.30
C SER A 107 20.47 14.35 15.70
N TYR A 108 20.17 15.22 16.67
CA TYR A 108 21.12 16.26 17.09
C TYR A 108 22.50 15.70 17.51
N PRO A 109 22.65 14.58 18.25
CA PRO A 109 23.98 14.10 18.62
C PRO A 109 24.77 13.60 17.40
N THR A 110 24.13 12.89 16.47
CA THR A 110 24.75 12.48 15.19
C THR A 110 25.18 13.70 14.38
N LEU A 111 24.31 14.70 14.29
CA LEU A 111 24.56 15.94 13.57
C LEU A 111 25.78 16.69 14.14
N LEU A 112 25.86 16.82 15.48
CA LEU A 112 26.97 17.49 16.14
C LEU A 112 28.29 16.71 15.97
N LYS A 113 28.27 15.40 16.20
CA LYS A 113 29.44 14.52 16.03
C LYS A 113 30.01 14.62 14.62
N ASN A 114 29.15 14.55 13.61
CA ASN A 114 29.54 14.68 12.20
C ASN A 114 30.06 16.09 11.83
N ASN A 115 29.83 17.10 12.67
CA ASN A 115 30.26 18.48 12.47
C ASN A 115 31.34 18.93 13.47
N GLY A 116 32.13 17.98 14.00
CA GLY A 116 33.37 18.25 14.72
C GLY A 116 33.24 18.45 16.22
N TYR A 117 32.05 18.23 16.79
CA TYR A 117 31.89 18.17 18.25
C TYR A 117 32.32 16.80 18.80
N TYR A 118 32.93 16.81 19.98
CA TYR A 118 33.10 15.61 20.79
C TYR A 118 31.82 15.34 21.59
N THR A 119 31.14 14.22 21.36
CA THR A 119 29.80 14.00 21.93
C THR A 119 29.78 12.98 23.07
N GLY A 120 29.20 13.35 24.21
CA GLY A 120 29.10 12.53 25.42
C GLY A 120 27.66 12.27 25.84
N PHE A 121 27.35 11.07 26.34
CA PHE A 121 26.03 10.75 26.90
C PHE A 121 26.10 9.90 28.18
N TYR A 122 25.46 10.36 29.26
CA TYR A 122 25.35 9.57 30.50
C TYR A 122 23.93 9.58 31.08
N GLY A 123 23.48 8.40 31.49
CA GLY A 123 22.19 8.20 32.16
C GLY A 123 21.13 7.59 31.26
N LYS A 124 19.87 7.98 31.45
CA LYS A 124 18.72 7.34 30.82
C LYS A 124 18.58 7.75 29.35
N TYR A 125 18.95 6.87 28.43
CA TYR A 125 18.70 7.10 27.01
C TYR A 125 17.20 7.11 26.65
N GLY A 126 16.44 6.17 27.21
CA GLY A 126 14.96 6.20 27.17
C GLY A 126 14.31 5.88 25.82
N VAL A 127 15.09 5.66 24.76
CA VAL A 127 14.62 5.18 23.45
C VAL A 127 15.38 3.91 23.04
N ARG A 128 14.94 3.23 21.97
CA ARG A 128 15.64 2.06 21.42
C ARG A 128 16.35 2.43 20.11
N TYR A 129 17.67 2.28 20.12
CA TYR A 129 18.55 2.48 18.97
C TYR A 129 19.83 1.68 19.18
N ASN A 130 20.29 0.96 18.14
CA ASN A 130 21.41 0.02 18.29
C ASN A 130 22.78 0.68 18.08
N ASP A 131 22.85 1.77 17.31
CA ASP A 131 24.12 2.34 16.83
C ASP A 131 24.48 3.63 17.60
N LEU A 132 24.52 3.56 18.95
CA LEU A 132 24.85 4.70 19.82
C LEU A 132 26.24 5.29 19.55
N ASP A 133 27.17 4.49 19.03
CA ASP A 133 28.50 4.90 18.61
C ASP A 133 28.48 5.87 17.41
N LYS A 134 27.42 5.85 16.58
CA LYS A 134 27.19 6.89 15.56
C LYS A 134 26.78 8.24 16.16
N GLN A 135 26.26 8.25 17.39
CA GLN A 135 25.78 9.45 18.07
C GLN A 135 26.81 10.04 19.04
N PHE A 136 27.52 9.18 19.77
CA PHE A 136 28.36 9.55 20.91
C PHE A 136 29.78 9.00 20.78
N ASP A 137 30.79 9.80 21.11
CA ASP A 137 32.18 9.36 21.25
C ASP A 137 32.43 8.64 22.57
N GLU A 138 31.77 9.08 23.64
CA GLU A 138 31.76 8.42 24.95
C GLU A 138 30.34 8.32 25.47
N PHE A 139 29.91 7.13 25.89
CA PHE A 139 28.57 6.98 26.45
C PHE A 139 28.48 5.86 27.47
N GLU A 140 27.59 6.05 28.44
CA GLU A 140 27.09 4.99 29.29
C GLU A 140 25.57 5.18 29.50
N SER A 141 24.78 4.28 28.92
CA SER A 141 23.31 4.30 29.05
C SER A 141 22.87 3.40 30.19
N TYR A 142 22.11 3.95 31.12
CA TYR A 142 21.55 3.21 32.27
C TYR A 142 20.28 3.89 32.78
N ASP A 143 19.37 3.11 33.36
CA ASP A 143 18.17 3.60 34.03
C ASP A 143 18.00 2.83 35.35
N ARG A 144 16.93 3.10 36.08
CA ARG A 144 16.57 2.41 37.32
C ARG A 144 16.45 0.92 37.08
N ASN A 145 16.94 0.15 38.04
CA ASN A 145 16.97 -1.30 37.93
C ASN A 145 15.66 -1.92 38.43
N ASN A 146 14.72 -2.13 37.50
CA ASN A 146 13.41 -2.72 37.76
C ASN A 146 13.42 -4.17 38.29
N ARG A 147 14.58 -4.83 38.34
CA ARG A 147 14.70 -6.16 38.99
C ARG A 147 14.60 -6.07 40.50
N TYR A 148 15.00 -4.95 41.10
CA TYR A 148 14.89 -4.72 42.53
C TYR A 148 13.60 -3.99 42.86
N LYS A 149 12.91 -4.38 43.93
CA LYS A 149 11.66 -3.77 44.40
C LYS A 149 11.85 -2.91 45.64
N ASP A 150 13.04 -2.31 45.77
CA ASP A 150 13.46 -1.47 46.89
C ASP A 150 14.50 -0.43 46.43
N LYS A 151 15.19 0.23 47.37
CA LYS A 151 16.21 1.26 47.11
C LYS A 151 17.31 0.85 46.12
N ARG A 152 17.60 -0.43 45.97
CA ARG A 152 18.59 -0.94 44.99
C ARG A 152 18.21 -0.63 43.55
N GLY A 153 16.95 -0.26 43.27
CA GLY A 153 16.54 0.29 41.98
C GLY A 153 17.31 1.56 41.57
N TYR A 154 17.70 2.37 42.55
CA TYR A 154 18.48 3.60 42.39
C TYR A 154 19.92 3.52 42.93
N TYR A 155 20.21 2.52 43.76
CA TYR A 155 21.52 2.29 44.39
C TYR A 155 22.12 0.96 43.90
N TYR A 156 22.70 0.97 42.70
CA TYR A 156 23.38 -0.22 42.14
C TYR A 156 24.66 0.08 41.34
N LYS A 157 24.99 1.37 41.13
CA LYS A 157 26.23 1.80 40.51
C LYS A 157 27.24 2.20 41.59
N THR A 158 28.53 2.05 41.31
CA THR A 158 29.58 2.32 42.28
C THR A 158 30.50 3.47 41.85
N ILE A 159 31.00 4.22 42.82
CA ILE A 159 32.12 5.17 42.68
C ILE A 159 33.13 4.76 43.74
N ASP A 160 34.38 4.47 43.38
CA ASP A 160 35.42 4.01 44.31
C ASP A 160 34.97 2.84 45.23
N ASN A 161 34.22 1.90 44.65
CA ASN A 161 33.56 0.76 45.32
C ASN A 161 32.40 1.10 46.27
N ASP A 162 32.04 2.38 46.47
CA ASP A 162 30.84 2.79 47.21
C ASP A 162 29.61 2.77 46.30
N THR A 163 28.52 2.11 46.73
CA THR A 163 27.28 2.07 45.95
C THR A 163 26.50 3.37 46.15
N VAL A 164 26.37 4.15 45.08
CA VAL A 164 25.77 5.49 45.11
C VAL A 164 24.42 5.53 44.40
N HIS A 165 23.64 6.56 44.73
CA HIS A 165 22.43 6.88 43.99
C HIS A 165 22.74 7.21 42.53
N LEU A 166 21.89 6.79 41.58
CA LEU A 166 22.09 7.05 40.14
C LEU A 166 22.33 8.52 39.80
N THR A 167 21.63 9.45 40.46
CA THR A 167 21.87 10.91 40.29
C THR A 167 23.33 11.28 40.56
N ARG A 168 23.90 10.82 41.68
CA ARG A 168 25.31 11.04 42.03
C ARG A 168 26.25 10.40 41.01
N TYR A 169 25.91 9.20 40.52
CA TYR A 169 26.70 8.52 39.50
C TYR A 169 26.72 9.30 38.17
N THR A 170 25.57 9.77 37.69
CA THR A 170 25.50 10.62 36.48
C THR A 170 26.25 11.93 36.66
N GLY A 171 26.12 12.59 37.82
CA GLY A 171 26.92 13.77 38.15
C GLY A 171 28.42 13.50 38.08
N HIS A 172 28.87 12.40 38.71
CA HIS A 172 30.28 11.99 38.67
C HIS A 172 30.80 11.72 37.27
N LYS A 173 30.03 11.02 36.42
CA LYS A 173 30.40 10.79 35.01
C LYS A 173 30.54 12.10 34.22
N ALA A 174 29.71 13.10 34.51
CA ALA A 174 29.86 14.43 33.94
C ALA A 174 31.19 15.09 34.35
N LEU A 175 31.58 14.97 35.63
CA LEU A 175 32.85 15.51 36.11
C LEU A 175 34.05 14.84 35.44
N GLU A 176 34.05 13.50 35.33
CA GLU A 176 35.10 12.74 34.62
C GLU A 176 35.21 13.17 33.15
N PHE A 177 34.07 13.30 32.46
CA PHE A 177 34.04 13.73 31.07
C PHE A 177 34.62 15.15 30.89
N ILE A 178 34.24 16.09 31.77
CA ILE A 178 34.72 17.47 31.72
C ILE A 178 36.23 17.54 32.00
N ASP A 179 36.74 16.82 33.01
CA ASP A 179 38.17 16.78 33.32
C ASP A 179 38.98 16.21 32.15
N LYS A 180 38.51 15.11 31.55
CA LYS A 180 39.18 14.47 30.41
C LYS A 180 39.24 15.37 29.17
N ASN A 181 38.23 16.22 28.97
CA ASN A 181 38.11 17.07 27.79
C ASN A 181 38.50 18.54 28.04
N ALA A 182 38.94 18.90 29.24
CA ALA A 182 39.29 20.28 29.60
C ALA A 182 40.45 20.86 28.78
N SER A 183 41.38 20.01 28.32
CA SER A 183 42.53 20.40 27.51
C SER A 183 42.37 20.07 26.01
N ASN A 184 41.16 19.73 25.56
CA ASN A 184 40.89 19.37 24.17
C ASN A 184 40.59 20.64 23.35
N ASP A 185 41.17 20.77 22.15
CA ASP A 185 40.90 21.90 21.24
C ASP A 185 39.53 21.79 20.55
N LYS A 186 38.83 20.65 20.68
CA LYS A 186 37.50 20.43 20.10
C LYS A 186 36.37 20.83 21.06
N PRO A 187 35.31 21.51 20.57
CA PRO A 187 34.10 21.72 21.36
C PRO A 187 33.41 20.40 21.69
N PHE A 188 32.79 20.32 22.87
CA PHE A 188 32.02 19.14 23.26
C PHE A 188 30.53 19.43 23.43
N CYS A 189 29.71 18.38 23.26
CA CYS A 189 28.31 18.36 23.64
C CYS A 189 28.08 17.18 24.60
N LEU A 190 27.77 17.49 25.85
CA LEU A 190 27.52 16.50 26.90
C LEU A 190 26.03 16.46 27.25
N SER A 191 25.39 15.33 26.95
CA SER A 191 23.99 15.09 27.28
C SER A 191 23.87 14.25 28.56
N LEU A 192 23.27 14.81 29.59
CA LEU A 192 23.06 14.18 30.90
C LEU A 192 21.57 13.94 31.10
N SER A 193 21.19 12.68 31.20
CA SER A 193 19.79 12.28 31.39
C SER A 193 19.59 11.61 32.74
N PHE A 194 19.10 12.36 33.71
CA PHE A 194 18.82 11.85 35.04
C PHE A 194 17.51 11.04 35.06
N SER A 195 17.56 9.83 35.64
CA SER A 195 16.33 9.06 35.93
C SER A 195 15.49 9.68 37.05
N ALA A 196 16.10 10.53 37.88
CA ALA A 196 15.41 11.29 38.90
C ALA A 196 14.64 12.46 38.27
N PRO A 197 13.47 12.84 38.83
CA PRO A 197 12.78 12.24 39.99
C PRO A 197 11.85 11.03 39.76
N HIS A 198 11.91 10.27 38.65
CA HIS A 198 10.91 9.22 38.35
C HIS A 198 10.68 8.18 39.49
N ALA A 199 9.42 7.99 39.90
CA ALA A 199 9.01 6.98 40.89
C ALA A 199 9.35 5.54 40.46
N HIS A 200 10.03 4.75 41.30
CA HIS A 200 10.34 3.34 41.10
C HIS A 200 9.11 2.44 41.28
N ASP A 201 8.24 2.43 40.27
CA ASP A 201 6.92 1.78 40.27
C ASP A 201 6.87 0.37 40.89
N GLY A 202 7.90 -0.46 40.68
CA GLY A 202 7.95 -1.83 41.19
C GLY A 202 8.20 -1.96 42.70
N ALA A 203 8.56 -0.88 43.38
CA ALA A 203 8.89 -0.86 44.81
C ALA A 203 7.77 -0.22 45.65
N PRO A 204 7.37 -0.80 46.80
CA PRO A 204 6.32 -0.23 47.64
C PRO A 204 6.56 1.23 48.07
N GLU A 205 7.80 1.60 48.38
CA GLU A 205 8.15 2.97 48.80
C GLU A 205 8.18 3.98 47.64
N GLN A 206 8.29 3.51 46.39
CA GLN A 206 8.31 4.30 45.15
C GLN A 206 9.49 5.28 45.00
N TYR A 207 9.80 6.13 45.98
CA TYR A 207 10.82 7.18 45.85
C TYR A 207 12.03 6.91 46.75
N PHE A 208 13.22 7.05 46.18
CA PHE A 208 14.48 6.86 46.87
C PHE A 208 15.39 8.03 46.50
N TRP A 209 15.79 8.82 47.48
CA TRP A 209 16.62 10.02 47.29
C TRP A 209 18.05 9.79 47.80
N GLN A 210 18.91 10.79 47.62
CA GLN A 210 20.31 10.76 48.07
C GLN A 210 20.41 11.03 49.58
N ASN A 211 21.31 10.34 50.28
CA ASN A 211 21.55 10.58 51.71
C ASN A 211 21.86 12.06 52.04
N THR A 212 22.50 12.80 51.12
CA THR A 212 22.78 14.24 51.27
C THR A 212 21.53 15.11 51.35
N THR A 213 20.39 14.59 50.93
CA THR A 213 19.08 15.27 50.94
C THR A 213 18.13 14.71 52.01
N ASP A 214 18.60 13.81 52.89
CA ASP A 214 17.76 13.13 53.91
C ASP A 214 17.05 14.09 54.87
N ASN A 215 17.67 15.22 55.19
CA ASN A 215 17.12 16.17 56.15
C ASN A 215 16.15 17.17 55.50
N LEU A 216 16.16 17.33 54.17
CA LEU A 216 15.31 18.30 53.49
C LEU A 216 13.84 17.94 53.67
N LEU A 217 12.98 18.83 54.16
CA LEU A 217 11.56 18.55 54.43
C LEU A 217 11.26 17.47 55.50
N ALA A 218 12.25 17.04 56.30
CA ALA A 218 12.03 15.99 57.31
C ALA A 218 10.92 16.40 58.28
N ASP A 219 10.99 17.62 58.81
CA ASP A 219 10.03 18.21 59.77
C ASP A 219 8.95 19.07 59.11
N THR A 220 8.83 19.03 57.78
CA THR A 220 7.83 19.80 57.02
C THR A 220 6.63 18.94 56.67
N THR A 221 5.41 19.39 56.92
CA THR A 221 4.20 18.75 56.41
C THR A 221 3.80 19.40 55.09
N ILE A 222 3.72 18.60 54.02
CA ILE A 222 3.29 19.10 52.70
C ILE A 222 1.75 19.22 52.68
N PRO A 223 1.16 20.32 52.18
CA PRO A 223 -0.29 20.44 52.04
C PRO A 223 -0.87 19.35 51.15
N GLU A 224 -2.12 18.95 51.43
CA GLU A 224 -2.89 18.03 50.59
C GLU A 224 -2.96 18.49 49.12
N PRO A 225 -3.07 17.54 48.16
CA PRO A 225 -2.99 17.89 46.75
C PRO A 225 -4.14 18.80 46.35
N ALA A 226 -3.82 19.84 45.57
CA ALA A 226 -4.83 20.66 44.94
C ALA A 226 -5.76 19.77 44.10
N LEU A 227 -7.08 19.97 44.22
CA LEU A 227 -8.07 19.21 43.45
C LEU A 227 -8.07 17.70 43.79
N GLY A 228 -7.74 17.33 45.03
CA GLY A 228 -7.78 15.94 45.54
C GLY A 228 -9.18 15.37 45.82
N ASP A 229 -10.21 16.22 45.97
CA ASP A 229 -11.59 15.79 46.24
C ASP A 229 -12.14 14.83 45.17
N ASP A 230 -12.98 13.87 45.59
CA ASP A 230 -13.66 12.89 44.71
C ASP A 230 -14.38 13.54 43.52
N LYS A 231 -14.98 14.72 43.71
CA LYS A 231 -15.73 15.41 42.66
C LYS A 231 -14.90 15.70 41.40
N TYR A 232 -13.58 15.93 41.55
CA TYR A 232 -12.71 16.22 40.41
C TYR A 232 -12.32 14.95 39.64
N PHE A 233 -12.15 13.84 40.36
CA PHE A 233 -11.95 12.51 39.77
C PHE A 233 -13.22 12.02 39.07
N LEU A 234 -14.38 12.13 39.71
CA LEU A 234 -15.67 11.71 39.18
C LEU A 234 -16.12 12.51 37.94
N ALA A 235 -15.61 13.72 37.76
CA ALA A 235 -15.85 14.54 36.56
C ALA A 235 -15.09 14.03 35.31
N GLN A 236 -14.12 13.12 35.46
CA GLN A 236 -13.29 12.63 34.35
C GLN A 236 -14.04 11.58 33.50
N PRO A 237 -13.75 11.49 32.19
CA PRO A 237 -14.28 10.43 31.34
C PRO A 237 -13.99 9.04 31.91
N LYS A 238 -14.90 8.08 31.69
CA LYS A 238 -14.79 6.73 32.26
C LYS A 238 -13.43 6.07 31.93
N MET A 239 -12.98 6.16 30.67
CA MET A 239 -11.68 5.61 30.25
C MET A 239 -10.47 6.19 30.98
N VAL A 240 -10.57 7.45 31.46
CA VAL A 240 -9.52 8.09 32.26
C VAL A 240 -9.61 7.64 33.72
N ARG A 241 -10.83 7.52 34.26
CA ARG A 241 -11.06 7.03 35.63
C ARG A 241 -10.59 5.60 35.82
N ASP A 242 -10.79 4.77 34.80
CA ASP A 242 -10.31 3.38 34.76
C ASP A 242 -8.85 3.28 34.30
N GLY A 243 -8.19 4.42 34.09
CA GLY A 243 -6.86 4.52 33.51
C GLY A 243 -5.74 4.29 34.51
N PHE A 244 -4.55 4.04 33.97
CA PHE A 244 -3.36 3.66 34.76
C PHE A 244 -2.86 4.78 35.69
N ASN A 245 -3.23 6.06 35.44
CA ASN A 245 -2.98 7.17 36.37
C ASN A 245 -3.67 7.00 37.73
N ARG A 246 -4.91 6.48 37.72
CA ARG A 246 -5.67 6.20 38.95
C ARG A 246 -5.04 5.06 39.73
N LEU A 247 -4.62 4.01 39.03
CA LEU A 247 -3.92 2.89 39.65
C LEU A 247 -2.60 3.36 40.30
N ARG A 248 -1.79 4.17 39.62
CA ARG A 248 -0.57 4.74 40.19
C ARG A 248 -0.82 5.65 41.39
N TRP A 249 -1.98 6.31 41.47
CA TRP A 249 -2.34 7.13 42.62
C TRP A 249 -2.51 6.26 43.88
N THR A 250 -3.08 5.05 43.78
CA THR A 250 -3.19 4.14 44.94
C THR A 250 -1.83 3.62 45.43
N TRP A 251 -0.80 3.70 44.60
CA TRP A 251 0.56 3.34 44.99
C TRP A 251 1.26 4.45 45.77
N ARG A 252 0.86 5.72 45.57
CA ARG A 252 1.65 6.89 45.99
C ARG A 252 0.93 7.86 46.91
N TYR A 253 -0.38 8.00 46.80
CA TYR A 253 -1.09 9.18 47.32
C TYR A 253 -2.45 8.86 47.97
N ASP A 254 -2.86 7.59 48.06
CA ASP A 254 -4.17 7.21 48.62
C ASP A 254 -4.24 7.22 50.15
N THR A 255 -3.11 7.35 50.84
CA THR A 255 -3.05 7.63 52.28
C THR A 255 -2.16 8.83 52.57
N PRO A 256 -2.40 9.58 53.67
CA PRO A 256 -1.55 10.70 54.05
C PRO A 256 -0.06 10.34 54.17
N GLU A 257 0.26 9.15 54.69
CA GLU A 257 1.66 8.71 54.87
C GLU A 257 2.35 8.50 53.53
N LYS A 258 1.69 7.80 52.59
CA LYS A 258 2.23 7.60 51.25
C LYS A 258 2.37 8.94 50.53
N TYR A 259 1.39 9.83 50.67
CA TYR A 259 1.42 11.17 50.09
C TYR A 259 2.62 11.99 50.58
N GLN A 260 2.80 12.08 51.91
CA GLN A 260 3.93 12.77 52.50
C GLN A 260 5.27 12.16 52.08
N HIS A 261 5.41 10.82 52.11
CA HIS A 261 6.65 10.14 51.69
C HIS A 261 6.97 10.40 50.21
N SER A 262 6.00 10.16 49.33
CA SER A 262 6.19 10.26 47.88
C SER A 262 6.52 11.67 47.43
N LEU A 263 5.82 12.68 47.96
CA LEU A 263 6.01 14.06 47.55
C LEU A 263 7.32 14.65 48.09
N LYS A 264 7.68 14.34 49.35
CA LYS A 264 9.01 14.70 49.89
C LYS A 264 10.11 14.02 49.09
N GLY A 265 9.96 12.74 48.78
CA GLY A 265 10.93 11.99 47.98
C GLY A 265 11.12 12.56 46.59
N TYR A 266 10.03 12.91 45.91
CA TYR A 266 10.04 13.59 44.62
C TYR A 266 10.88 14.90 44.66
N TYR A 267 10.60 15.80 45.62
CA TYR A 267 11.36 17.05 45.74
C TYR A 267 12.82 16.85 46.14
N ARG A 268 13.11 15.93 47.08
CA ARG A 268 14.49 15.59 47.49
C ARG A 268 15.32 15.07 46.32
N MET A 269 14.71 14.28 45.44
CA MET A 269 15.40 13.78 44.25
C MET A 269 15.74 14.89 43.25
N ILE A 270 14.87 15.89 43.08
CA ILE A 270 15.13 17.08 42.25
C ILE A 270 16.26 17.92 42.86
N SER A 271 16.20 18.19 44.17
CA SER A 271 17.30 18.86 44.89
C SER A 271 18.62 18.09 44.78
N GLY A 272 18.55 16.76 44.73
CA GLY A 272 19.70 15.91 44.45
C GLY A 272 20.30 16.13 43.05
N VAL A 273 19.49 16.42 42.03
CA VAL A 273 19.98 16.79 40.69
C VAL A 273 20.65 18.17 40.74
N ASP A 274 20.04 19.13 41.44
CA ASP A 274 20.59 20.48 41.62
C ASP A 274 22.00 20.46 42.25
N LEU A 275 22.21 19.62 43.26
CA LEU A 275 23.54 19.40 43.87
C LEU A 275 24.59 18.92 42.87
N GLU A 276 24.22 18.12 41.88
CA GLU A 276 25.16 17.68 40.83
C GLU A 276 25.39 18.77 39.80
N ILE A 277 24.37 19.58 39.47
CA ILE A 277 24.53 20.79 38.64
C ILE A 277 25.55 21.74 39.28
N LYS A 278 25.48 21.93 40.60
CA LYS A 278 26.47 22.72 41.35
C LYS A 278 27.90 22.27 41.07
N LYS A 279 28.16 20.98 41.26
CA LYS A 279 29.49 20.38 41.08
C LYS A 279 29.96 20.51 39.64
N ILE A 280 29.07 20.34 38.66
CA ILE A 280 29.38 20.52 37.24
C ILE A 280 29.81 21.96 36.95
N ARG A 281 29.08 22.96 37.46
CA ARG A 281 29.43 24.38 37.28
C ARG A 281 30.75 24.74 37.96
N GLU A 282 30.98 24.27 39.18
CA GLU A 282 32.24 24.44 39.90
C GLU A 282 33.42 23.81 39.14
N LYS A 283 33.20 22.63 38.55
CA LYS A 283 34.17 21.91 37.73
C LYS A 283 34.50 22.64 36.42
N LEU A 284 33.49 23.16 35.72
CA LEU A 284 33.70 24.00 34.54
C LEU A 284 34.54 25.24 34.88
N LYS A 285 34.25 25.89 36.01
CA LYS A 285 35.00 27.06 36.48
C LYS A 285 36.44 26.71 36.85
N ALA A 286 36.65 25.58 37.52
CA ALA A 286 38.00 25.11 37.89
C ALA A 286 38.87 24.82 36.65
N ASN A 287 38.26 24.35 35.57
CA ASN A 287 38.93 24.05 34.30
C ASN A 287 38.92 25.22 33.30
N GLY A 288 38.41 26.40 33.68
CA GLY A 288 38.38 27.59 32.80
C GLY A 288 37.39 27.52 31.63
N LEU A 289 36.44 26.59 31.65
CA LEU A 289 35.46 26.35 30.59
C LEU A 289 34.14 27.11 30.80
N ASP A 290 33.91 27.69 31.98
CA ASP A 290 32.63 28.28 32.40
C ASP A 290 32.19 29.47 31.54
N LYS A 291 33.14 30.19 30.92
CA LYS A 291 32.84 31.36 30.08
C LYS A 291 32.38 31.03 28.67
N ASN A 292 32.54 29.79 28.22
CA ASN A 292 32.18 29.36 26.87
C ASN A 292 31.41 28.04 26.85
N THR A 293 30.65 27.75 27.92
CA THR A 293 29.81 26.55 28.02
C THR A 293 28.35 26.95 28.22
N VAL A 294 27.50 26.61 27.25
CA VAL A 294 26.04 26.80 27.32
C VAL A 294 25.43 25.62 28.08
N ILE A 295 24.56 25.90 29.05
CA ILE A 295 23.85 24.88 29.83
C ILE A 295 22.35 24.99 29.54
N ILE A 296 21.75 23.88 29.12
CA ILE A 296 20.31 23.75 28.88
C ILE A 296 19.75 22.77 29.91
N VAL A 297 18.72 23.16 30.67
CA VAL A 297 18.06 22.28 31.67
C VAL A 297 16.59 22.14 31.33
N MET A 298 16.08 20.91 31.23
CA MET A 298 14.69 20.63 30.89
C MET A 298 14.14 19.38 31.60
N GLY A 299 12.81 19.29 31.80
CA GLY A 299 12.12 18.03 32.11
C GLY A 299 11.66 17.28 30.85
N ASP A 300 11.66 15.95 30.85
CA ASP A 300 11.21 15.16 29.69
C ASP A 300 9.68 15.03 29.56
N ASN A 301 8.94 15.24 30.65
CA ASN A 301 7.50 15.39 30.71
C ASN A 301 7.06 15.97 32.06
N GLY A 302 5.83 16.48 32.13
CA GLY A 302 5.21 16.87 33.39
C GLY A 302 4.72 15.67 34.21
N TYR A 303 4.13 15.94 35.37
CA TYR A 303 3.70 14.92 36.33
C TYR A 303 2.53 15.35 37.22
N PHE A 304 1.61 14.42 37.50
CA PHE A 304 0.56 14.55 38.53
C PHE A 304 1.07 14.12 39.90
N LEU A 305 0.86 14.97 40.90
CA LEU A 305 1.28 14.81 42.29
C LEU A 305 0.07 14.63 43.22
N GLY A 306 -0.96 13.92 42.76
CA GLY A 306 -2.19 13.65 43.52
C GLY A 306 -3.40 14.47 43.07
N GLU A 307 -3.23 15.47 42.21
CA GLU A 307 -4.35 16.23 41.68
C GLU A 307 -5.31 15.30 40.90
N ARG A 308 -6.63 15.47 41.09
CA ARG A 308 -7.69 14.60 40.53
C ARG A 308 -7.57 13.14 40.93
N GLN A 309 -6.85 12.89 42.02
CA GLN A 309 -6.48 11.55 42.44
C GLN A 309 -5.75 10.76 41.35
N PHE A 310 -4.85 11.44 40.63
CA PHE A 310 -3.96 10.88 39.63
C PHE A 310 -2.50 10.96 40.07
N ALA A 311 -1.70 10.00 39.58
CA ALA A 311 -0.26 10.03 39.63
C ALA A 311 0.32 9.69 38.25
N GLY A 312 1.46 10.26 37.89
CA GLY A 312 2.11 9.96 36.61
C GLY A 312 1.87 11.00 35.53
N LYS A 313 1.80 10.54 34.27
CA LYS A 313 1.80 11.36 33.04
C LYS A 313 0.72 10.88 32.05
N TRP A 314 0.91 11.03 30.74
CA TRP A 314 0.02 10.60 29.63
C TRP A 314 -1.13 11.52 29.27
N LEU A 315 -1.84 12.10 30.25
CA LEU A 315 -3.01 12.93 29.94
C LEU A 315 -2.61 14.32 29.41
N MET A 316 -3.50 14.98 28.65
CA MET A 316 -3.25 16.28 27.99
C MET A 316 -3.35 17.51 28.93
N TYR A 317 -3.42 17.30 30.24
CA TYR A 317 -3.46 18.38 31.24
C TYR A 317 -2.10 19.06 31.38
N ASP A 318 -2.10 20.36 31.73
CA ASP A 318 -0.88 21.16 31.88
C ASP A 318 0.07 20.56 32.92
N ASN A 319 -0.45 19.88 33.96
CA ASN A 319 0.36 19.10 34.92
C ASN A 319 1.28 18.08 34.24
N SER A 320 0.81 17.44 33.16
CA SER A 320 1.46 16.32 32.47
C SER A 320 2.31 16.76 31.27
N ILE A 321 1.99 17.91 30.66
CA ILE A 321 2.70 18.40 29.47
C ILE A 321 3.67 19.56 29.73
N ARG A 322 3.56 20.31 30.84
CA ARG A 322 4.46 21.43 31.12
C ARG A 322 5.66 21.00 31.96
N VAL A 323 6.83 21.53 31.60
CA VAL A 323 8.13 21.22 32.21
C VAL A 323 8.93 22.51 32.46
N PRO A 324 9.94 22.51 33.34
CA PRO A 324 10.89 23.62 33.37
C PRO A 324 11.76 23.59 32.11
N LEU A 325 12.15 24.76 31.61
CA LEU A 325 13.18 24.91 30.58
C LEU A 325 14.00 26.17 30.85
N ILE A 326 15.31 25.99 31.00
CA ILE A 326 16.30 27.04 31.19
C ILE A 326 17.35 26.91 30.08
N VAL A 327 17.71 28.04 29.47
CA VAL A 327 18.90 28.14 28.62
C VAL A 327 19.82 29.21 29.20
N PHE A 328 20.97 28.77 29.72
CA PHE A 328 22.00 29.64 30.27
C PHE A 328 23.18 29.71 29.29
N ASP A 329 23.38 30.88 28.69
CA ASP A 329 24.56 31.19 27.88
C ASP A 329 25.42 32.23 28.64
N PRO A 330 26.61 31.86 29.15
CA PRO A 330 27.45 32.75 29.95
C PRO A 330 27.98 33.97 29.16
N ARG A 331 27.80 33.97 27.84
CA ARG A 331 28.19 35.06 26.93
C ARG A 331 27.10 36.13 26.81
N VAL A 332 25.92 35.89 27.40
CA VAL A 332 24.81 36.83 27.46
C VAL A 332 24.61 37.27 28.92
N GLU A 333 24.85 38.55 29.20
CA GLU A 333 24.91 39.06 30.59
C GLU A 333 23.55 39.48 31.18
N LYS A 334 22.44 39.22 30.49
CA LYS A 334 21.11 39.72 30.89
C LYS A 334 20.07 38.61 30.96
N HIS A 335 19.38 38.54 32.09
CA HIS A 335 18.25 37.66 32.34
C HIS A 335 17.03 37.97 31.45
N GLN A 336 16.26 36.93 31.10
CA GLN A 336 14.95 37.05 30.46
C GLN A 336 13.94 35.99 30.93
N ASP A 337 12.70 36.42 31.17
CA ASP A 337 11.54 35.55 31.36
C ASP A 337 10.64 35.55 30.11
N ILE A 338 10.50 34.38 29.47
CA ILE A 338 9.76 34.23 28.23
C ILE A 338 8.44 33.49 28.49
N LYS A 339 7.32 34.11 28.09
CA LYS A 339 5.96 33.59 28.29
C LYS A 339 5.41 32.82 27.10
N ASP A 340 6.07 32.89 25.96
CA ASP A 340 5.71 32.19 24.73
C ASP A 340 5.72 30.67 24.93
N MET A 341 4.81 29.96 24.24
CA MET A 341 4.80 28.50 24.23
C MET A 341 5.98 27.97 23.41
N VAL A 342 6.94 27.39 24.11
CA VAL A 342 8.12 26.72 23.53
C VAL A 342 8.01 25.23 23.75
N LEU A 343 8.58 24.45 22.84
CA LEU A 343 8.41 23.00 22.78
C LEU A 343 9.71 22.25 23.05
N ASN A 344 9.63 21.02 23.55
CA ASN A 344 10.80 20.14 23.63
C ASN A 344 11.50 19.97 22.26
N ILE A 345 10.75 19.91 21.16
CA ILE A 345 11.33 19.84 19.80
C ILE A 345 12.06 21.12 19.37
N ASP A 346 11.94 22.24 20.09
CA ASP A 346 12.69 23.46 19.83
C ASP A 346 14.15 23.35 20.35
N VAL A 347 14.41 22.47 21.33
CA VAL A 347 15.74 22.30 21.94
C VAL A 347 16.78 21.74 20.96
N PRO A 348 16.50 20.70 20.14
CA PRO A 348 17.47 20.19 19.16
C PRO A 348 17.89 21.25 18.15
N GLN A 349 16.93 22.01 17.63
CA GLN A 349 17.19 23.14 16.73
C GLN A 349 18.06 24.21 17.41
N THR A 350 17.79 24.50 18.68
CA THR A 350 18.59 25.44 19.47
C THR A 350 20.03 24.95 19.65
N ILE A 351 20.23 23.67 19.94
CA ILE A 351 21.57 23.05 20.08
C ILE A 351 22.35 23.13 18.75
N ALA A 352 21.70 22.83 17.62
CA ALA A 352 22.32 22.92 16.30
C ALA A 352 22.76 24.37 15.97
N ASP A 353 21.89 25.35 16.26
CA ASP A 353 22.20 26.77 16.05
C ASP A 353 23.31 27.27 16.98
N ILE A 354 23.36 26.82 18.24
CA ILE A 354 24.47 27.12 19.17
C ILE A 354 25.80 26.59 18.60
N ALA A 355 25.77 25.39 17.99
CA ALA A 355 26.93 24.76 17.37
C ALA A 355 27.32 25.36 16.00
N GLY A 356 26.50 26.26 15.45
CA GLY A 356 26.67 26.82 14.11
C GLY A 356 26.51 25.78 13.00
N VAL A 357 25.65 24.77 13.21
CA VAL A 357 25.40 23.68 12.26
C VAL A 357 23.98 23.81 11.69
N LYS A 358 23.83 23.66 10.37
CA LYS A 358 22.51 23.69 9.74
C LYS A 358 21.69 22.47 10.17
N ALA A 359 20.54 22.70 10.79
CA ALA A 359 19.58 21.64 11.09
C ALA A 359 18.95 21.04 9.81
N PRO A 360 18.59 19.74 9.82
CA PRO A 360 17.83 19.10 8.75
C PRO A 360 16.48 19.79 8.50
N ASP A 361 16.09 19.93 7.23
CA ASP A 361 14.80 20.54 6.85
C ASP A 361 13.59 19.71 7.30
N THR A 362 13.82 18.46 7.75
CA THR A 362 12.79 17.57 8.31
C THR A 362 12.41 17.88 9.75
N TRP A 363 13.25 18.60 10.51
CA TRP A 363 12.94 18.96 11.90
C TRP A 363 11.76 19.94 11.96
N GLN A 364 10.92 19.79 12.98
CA GLN A 364 9.65 20.53 13.12
C GLN A 364 9.71 21.62 14.20
N GLY A 365 10.82 21.71 14.94
CA GLY A 365 11.07 22.73 15.96
C GLY A 365 11.52 24.08 15.40
N LYS A 366 11.57 25.08 16.29
CA LYS A 366 12.15 26.41 16.03
C LYS A 366 13.27 26.68 17.02
N SER A 367 14.32 27.37 16.59
CA SER A 367 15.41 27.73 17.48
C SER A 367 14.99 28.75 18.54
N LEU A 368 15.41 28.52 19.77
CA LEU A 368 15.28 29.47 20.87
C LEU A 368 16.47 30.42 20.95
N LEU A 369 17.56 30.17 20.20
CA LEU A 369 18.79 30.94 20.28
C LEU A 369 18.58 32.44 19.99
N PRO A 370 17.76 32.87 19.01
CA PRO A 370 17.49 34.30 18.80
C PRO A 370 16.84 34.97 20.02
N ILE A 371 16.05 34.24 20.79
CA ILE A 371 15.47 34.73 22.05
C ILE A 371 16.54 34.83 23.12
N VAL A 372 17.33 33.77 23.30
CA VAL A 372 18.44 33.72 24.27
C VAL A 372 19.45 34.84 24.03
N LYS A 373 19.78 35.14 22.77
CA LYS A 373 20.65 36.25 22.35
C LYS A 373 19.98 37.63 22.38
N GLN A 374 18.69 37.68 22.73
CA GLN A 374 17.90 38.92 22.81
C GLN A 374 17.73 39.64 21.45
N GLU A 375 17.85 38.92 20.35
CA GLU A 375 17.58 39.41 18.99
C GLU A 375 16.06 39.55 18.75
N THR A 376 15.26 38.75 19.47
CA THR A 376 13.80 38.81 19.54
C THR A 376 13.34 38.43 20.95
N ASN A 377 12.10 38.79 21.33
CA ASN A 377 11.48 38.37 22.59
C ASN A 377 10.32 37.37 22.38
N THR A 378 10.11 36.90 21.15
CA THR A 378 9.02 36.00 20.79
C THR A 378 9.46 34.95 19.77
N ILE A 379 8.86 33.75 19.86
CA ILE A 379 9.03 32.66 18.89
C ILE A 379 7.95 32.68 17.78
N GLY A 380 7.01 33.63 17.86
CA GLY A 380 5.93 33.80 16.87
C GLY A 380 5.07 32.54 16.74
N ARG A 381 4.63 31.97 17.86
CA ARG A 381 3.81 30.75 17.91
C ARG A 381 2.51 30.98 18.67
N ASP A 382 1.38 30.83 17.99
CA ASP A 382 0.03 31.06 18.53
C ASP A 382 -0.62 29.77 19.05
N THR A 383 -0.43 28.67 18.35
CA THR A 383 -1.06 27.37 18.58
C THR A 383 -0.03 26.25 18.48
N ILE A 384 -0.08 25.30 19.42
CA ILE A 384 0.75 24.09 19.43
C ILE A 384 -0.12 22.83 19.31
N LEU A 385 0.47 21.77 18.78
CA LEU A 385 -0.05 20.41 18.81
C LEU A 385 0.51 19.68 20.03
N ILE A 386 -0.38 19.03 20.78
CA ILE A 386 -0.05 18.15 21.90
C ILE A 386 -0.72 16.80 21.67
N GLU A 387 -0.01 15.70 21.95
CA GLU A 387 -0.53 14.37 21.68
C GLU A 387 0.16 13.28 22.50
N HIS A 388 -0.51 12.15 22.64
CA HIS A 388 0.16 10.86 22.76
C HIS A 388 -0.64 9.83 21.99
N LEU A 389 0.06 9.05 21.16
CA LEU A 389 -0.54 8.17 20.16
C LEU A 389 -0.28 6.70 20.47
N TRP A 390 0.34 6.43 21.62
CA TRP A 390 0.53 5.09 22.13
C TRP A 390 -0.83 4.46 22.51
N ASP A 391 -1.27 3.51 21.69
CA ASP A 391 -2.48 2.73 21.91
C ASP A 391 -2.18 1.56 22.85
N PHE A 392 -2.48 1.75 24.14
CA PHE A 392 -2.24 0.79 25.20
C PHE A 392 -3.46 0.66 26.12
N GLU A 393 -3.72 -0.54 26.59
CA GLU A 393 -4.83 -0.81 27.50
C GLU A 393 -4.73 0.08 28.75
N HIS A 394 -5.83 0.75 29.12
CA HIS A 394 -5.88 1.69 30.25
C HIS A 394 -5.03 2.98 30.13
N ILE A 395 -4.46 3.28 28.97
CA ILE A 395 -3.84 4.59 28.68
C ILE A 395 -4.47 5.14 27.40
N PRO A 396 -5.56 5.93 27.50
CA PRO A 396 -6.35 6.29 26.34
C PRO A 396 -5.60 7.32 25.47
N PRO A 397 -5.20 7.00 24.22
CA PRO A 397 -4.49 7.92 23.34
C PRO A 397 -5.31 9.18 23.08
N SER A 398 -4.65 10.33 23.04
CA SER A 398 -5.31 11.62 22.90
C SER A 398 -4.48 12.61 22.08
N GLU A 399 -5.17 13.53 21.41
CA GLU A 399 -4.57 14.54 20.55
C GLU A 399 -5.34 15.86 20.67
N GLY A 400 -4.61 16.98 20.64
CA GLY A 400 -5.19 18.27 20.93
C GLY A 400 -4.36 19.46 20.48
N VAL A 401 -4.99 20.63 20.55
CA VAL A 401 -4.34 21.91 20.32
C VAL A 401 -4.43 22.79 21.55
N ARG A 402 -3.35 23.53 21.78
CA ARG A 402 -3.26 24.50 22.87
C ARG A 402 -2.82 25.85 22.33
N THR A 403 -3.54 26.89 22.72
CA THR A 403 -3.18 28.29 22.52
C THR A 403 -2.90 28.92 23.89
N LYS A 404 -2.50 30.20 23.95
CA LYS A 404 -2.38 30.90 25.23
C LYS A 404 -3.69 30.89 26.05
N LYS A 405 -4.84 30.95 25.39
CA LYS A 405 -6.16 31.10 26.01
C LYS A 405 -6.98 29.81 26.07
N TRP A 406 -6.89 28.98 25.03
CA TRP A 406 -7.76 27.82 24.86
C TRP A 406 -6.96 26.53 24.76
N LYS A 407 -7.47 25.45 25.34
CA LYS A 407 -7.03 24.07 25.05
C LYS A 407 -8.22 23.22 24.63
N TYR A 408 -8.02 22.45 23.57
CA TYR A 408 -8.96 21.47 23.07
C TYR A 408 -8.23 20.15 22.82
N PHE A 409 -8.81 19.02 23.22
CA PHE A 409 -8.31 17.70 22.84
C PHE A 409 -9.45 16.68 22.75
N ARG A 410 -9.18 15.58 22.04
CA ARG A 410 -10.08 14.43 21.88
C ARG A 410 -9.33 13.13 22.10
N TYR A 411 -10.05 12.05 22.41
CA TYR A 411 -9.47 10.71 22.49
C TYR A 411 -9.45 10.07 21.10
N VAL A 412 -8.32 9.44 20.73
CA VAL A 412 -8.06 8.97 19.36
C VAL A 412 -8.96 7.79 19.00
N ASN A 413 -9.18 6.85 19.92
CA ASN A 413 -9.95 5.64 19.64
C ASN A 413 -11.47 5.87 19.68
N ASP A 414 -11.95 6.92 20.38
CA ASP A 414 -13.34 7.39 20.34
C ASP A 414 -13.35 8.92 20.35
N LYS A 415 -13.51 9.49 19.15
CA LYS A 415 -13.45 10.95 18.95
C LYS A 415 -14.72 11.66 19.42
N SER A 416 -15.76 10.93 19.85
CA SER A 416 -16.95 11.55 20.46
C SER A 416 -16.66 12.09 21.87
N ILE A 417 -15.56 11.67 22.48
CA ILE A 417 -15.12 12.11 23.81
C ILE A 417 -14.06 13.19 23.63
N GLU A 418 -14.41 14.40 24.08
CA GLU A 418 -13.66 15.62 23.82
C GLU A 418 -13.68 16.55 25.03
N GLU A 419 -12.68 17.41 25.14
CA GLU A 419 -12.54 18.36 26.24
C GLU A 419 -12.13 19.75 25.73
N LEU A 420 -12.69 20.81 26.33
CA LEU A 420 -12.41 22.21 25.98
C LEU A 420 -12.27 23.07 27.24
N TYR A 421 -11.17 23.80 27.37
CA TYR A 421 -10.84 24.64 28.51
C TYR A 421 -10.45 26.07 28.11
N ASP A 422 -10.93 27.07 28.86
CA ASP A 422 -10.50 28.48 28.79
C ASP A 422 -9.40 28.71 29.84
N LEU A 423 -8.14 28.49 29.47
CA LEU A 423 -6.98 28.53 30.36
C LEU A 423 -6.72 29.90 31.00
N GLU A 424 -7.27 30.97 30.44
CA GLU A 424 -7.18 32.31 31.03
C GLU A 424 -8.10 32.47 32.25
N LYS A 425 -9.27 31.80 32.23
CA LYS A 425 -10.26 31.86 33.32
C LYS A 425 -10.26 30.63 34.21
N ASP A 426 -9.76 29.52 33.69
CA ASP A 426 -9.72 28.21 34.32
C ASP A 426 -8.34 27.56 34.07
N PRO A 427 -7.25 28.14 34.63
CA PRO A 427 -5.89 27.63 34.43
C PRO A 427 -5.68 26.24 35.04
N GLN A 428 -6.59 25.79 35.91
CA GLN A 428 -6.58 24.47 36.55
C GLN A 428 -7.47 23.46 35.83
N GLU A 429 -8.13 23.86 34.73
CA GLU A 429 -8.79 22.94 33.79
C GLU A 429 -9.91 22.12 34.45
N ILE A 430 -10.75 22.79 35.22
CA ILE A 430 -11.80 22.18 36.05
C ILE A 430 -13.11 22.05 35.27
N LYS A 431 -13.45 23.05 34.45
CA LYS A 431 -14.76 23.16 33.79
C LYS A 431 -14.64 22.86 32.30
N ASN A 432 -14.90 21.61 31.92
CA ASN A 432 -15.01 21.25 30.51
C ASN A 432 -16.20 21.99 29.86
N LEU A 433 -15.90 22.80 28.83
CA LEU A 433 -16.85 23.67 28.13
C LEU A 433 -17.47 23.01 26.89
N ILE A 434 -17.09 21.77 26.56
CA ILE A 434 -17.64 21.04 25.41
C ILE A 434 -19.17 20.90 25.53
N GLY A 435 -19.86 20.89 24.38
CA GLY A 435 -21.33 20.77 24.31
C GLY A 435 -22.12 22.03 24.70
N LYS A 436 -21.50 23.04 25.32
CA LYS A 436 -22.18 24.31 25.66
C LYS A 436 -22.36 25.19 24.41
N LYS A 437 -23.60 25.60 24.11
CA LYS A 437 -23.96 26.39 22.91
C LYS A 437 -23.06 27.60 22.65
N LYS A 438 -22.69 28.34 23.71
CA LYS A 438 -21.81 29.52 23.65
C LYS A 438 -20.42 29.24 23.08
N TYR A 439 -19.87 28.04 23.29
CA TYR A 439 -18.49 27.70 22.94
C TYR A 439 -18.36 26.83 21.68
N ARG A 440 -19.47 26.49 21.01
CA ARG A 440 -19.47 25.65 19.80
C ARG A 440 -18.57 26.21 18.68
N GLY A 441 -18.59 27.53 18.45
CA GLY A 441 -17.73 28.16 17.45
C GLY A 441 -16.23 28.05 17.76
N VAL A 442 -15.87 28.18 19.05
CA VAL A 442 -14.49 28.00 19.52
C VAL A 442 -14.05 26.55 19.38
N ALA A 443 -14.88 25.59 19.82
CA ALA A 443 -14.61 24.16 19.68
C ALA A 443 -14.37 23.77 18.23
N ASN A 444 -15.24 24.18 17.31
CA ASN A 444 -15.10 23.86 15.89
C ASN A 444 -13.83 24.46 15.28
N LYS A 445 -13.49 25.71 15.63
CA LYS A 445 -12.24 26.34 15.16
C LYS A 445 -11.00 25.56 15.62
N LEU A 446 -10.99 25.10 16.87
CA LEU A 446 -9.87 24.34 17.42
C LEU A 446 -9.81 22.91 16.87
N LYS A 447 -10.96 22.27 16.58
CA LYS A 447 -11.02 20.99 15.87
C LYS A 447 -10.40 21.08 14.49
N THR A 448 -10.81 22.06 13.69
CA THR A 448 -10.21 22.31 12.38
C THR A 448 -8.72 22.58 12.50
N LYS A 449 -8.31 23.37 13.51
CA LYS A 449 -6.89 23.65 13.73
C LYS A 449 -6.09 22.41 14.13
N LEU A 450 -6.69 21.52 14.92
CA LEU A 450 -6.11 20.22 15.26
C LEU A 450 -5.90 19.39 14.00
N ASP A 451 -6.93 19.20 13.18
CA ASP A 451 -6.83 18.40 11.95
C ASP A 451 -5.80 19.00 10.97
N GLU A 452 -5.69 20.33 10.87
CA GLU A 452 -4.64 21.02 10.12
C GLU A 452 -3.23 20.69 10.63
N LEU A 453 -3.00 20.76 11.95
CA LEU A 453 -1.69 20.50 12.55
C LEU A 453 -1.33 19.01 12.52
N ILE A 454 -2.32 18.13 12.67
CA ILE A 454 -2.17 16.68 12.45
C ILE A 454 -1.62 16.42 11.05
N LYS A 455 -2.27 16.99 10.02
CA LYS A 455 -1.85 16.81 8.63
C LYS A 455 -0.47 17.41 8.38
N LYS A 456 -0.20 18.61 8.90
CA LYS A 456 1.09 19.31 8.74
C LYS A 456 2.26 18.53 9.36
N ASN A 457 2.03 17.93 10.53
CA ASN A 457 3.10 17.31 11.31
C ASN A 457 3.19 15.78 11.10
N SER A 458 2.33 15.19 10.27
CA SER A 458 2.40 13.79 9.84
C SER A 458 3.32 13.61 8.62
N ASN A 459 3.58 12.37 8.20
CA ASN A 459 4.42 12.03 7.05
C ASN A 459 4.02 10.68 6.42
N GLU A 460 4.73 10.24 5.37
CA GLU A 460 4.42 9.00 4.66
C GLU A 460 4.48 7.73 5.53
N TYR A 461 5.21 7.75 6.65
CA TYR A 461 5.33 6.60 7.56
C TYR A 461 4.13 6.40 8.48
N ARG A 462 3.17 7.34 8.45
CA ARG A 462 1.89 7.26 9.14
C ARG A 462 0.70 7.29 8.18
N ALA A 463 0.95 7.28 6.87
CA ALA A 463 -0.08 7.28 5.86
C ALA A 463 -1.11 6.16 6.10
N ALA A 464 -2.38 6.44 5.84
CA ALA A 464 -3.47 5.50 6.04
C ALA A 464 -3.59 4.49 4.88
N PRO A 465 -4.14 3.29 5.10
CA PRO A 465 -4.52 2.37 4.02
C PRO A 465 -5.42 3.03 2.98
N THR A 466 -5.28 2.64 1.72
CA THR A 466 -6.03 3.20 0.58
C THR A 466 -6.67 2.11 -0.29
N ASN A 467 -7.39 2.49 -1.34
CA ASN A 467 -8.01 1.58 -2.30
C ASN A 467 -8.84 0.47 -1.63
N LEU A 468 -9.71 0.89 -0.72
CA LEU A 468 -10.63 0.01 0.00
C LEU A 468 -11.53 -0.73 -0.99
N SER A 469 -11.75 -2.01 -0.74
CA SER A 469 -12.68 -2.85 -1.47
C SER A 469 -13.46 -3.75 -0.52
N ILE A 470 -14.66 -4.09 -0.94
CA ILE A 470 -15.53 -5.09 -0.33
C ILE A 470 -15.98 -6.04 -1.44
N GLU A 471 -15.92 -7.36 -1.24
CA GLU A 471 -16.15 -8.34 -2.32
C GLU A 471 -15.25 -8.11 -3.55
N LEU A 472 -14.02 -7.64 -3.33
CA LEU A 472 -13.10 -7.18 -4.39
C LEU A 472 -13.63 -6.00 -5.25
N ILE A 473 -14.78 -5.41 -4.89
CA ILE A 473 -15.39 -4.27 -5.58
C ILE A 473 -14.88 -2.96 -4.97
N ARG A 474 -14.34 -2.11 -5.85
CA ARG A 474 -13.97 -0.72 -5.53
C ARG A 474 -15.18 0.19 -5.74
N GLU A 475 -15.28 1.24 -4.93
CA GLU A 475 -16.36 2.25 -5.03
C GLU A 475 -17.80 1.68 -5.05
N PRO A 476 -18.16 0.78 -4.13
CA PRO A 476 -19.50 0.17 -4.09
C PRO A 476 -20.61 1.20 -3.78
N GLU A 477 -20.27 2.38 -3.27
CA GLU A 477 -21.21 3.38 -2.76
C GLU A 477 -22.17 3.98 -3.79
N SER A 478 -21.85 3.91 -5.09
CA SER A 478 -22.61 4.61 -6.12
C SER A 478 -23.88 3.87 -6.51
N GLU A 479 -23.83 2.54 -6.66
CA GLU A 479 -24.95 1.76 -7.23
C GLU A 479 -24.91 0.25 -6.90
N VAL A 480 -23.86 -0.25 -6.27
CA VAL A 480 -23.67 -1.70 -6.05
C VAL A 480 -24.38 -2.15 -4.77
N LYS A 481 -25.00 -3.34 -4.83
CA LYS A 481 -25.61 -4.00 -3.67
C LYS A 481 -24.84 -5.26 -3.34
N ILE A 482 -24.15 -5.26 -2.20
CA ILE A 482 -23.33 -6.38 -1.74
C ILE A 482 -24.21 -7.55 -1.34
N PHE A 483 -24.12 -8.66 -2.06
CA PHE A 483 -24.98 -9.82 -1.89
C PHE A 483 -24.58 -10.72 -0.73
N ASP A 484 -23.27 -10.87 -0.52
CA ASP A 484 -22.79 -11.60 0.63
C ASP A 484 -23.00 -10.80 1.92
N LEU A 485 -23.52 -11.48 2.95
CA LEU A 485 -23.75 -10.92 4.27
C LEU A 485 -22.57 -11.19 5.22
N LYS A 486 -21.52 -11.84 4.72
CA LYS A 486 -20.23 -12.02 5.39
C LYS A 486 -19.05 -11.48 4.55
N PRO A 487 -19.21 -10.31 3.92
CA PRO A 487 -18.37 -9.93 2.79
C PRO A 487 -16.90 -9.77 3.15
N GLU A 488 -16.00 -9.98 2.20
CA GLU A 488 -14.57 -9.80 2.44
C GLU A 488 -14.10 -8.37 2.18
N PHE A 489 -13.29 -7.86 3.11
CA PHE A 489 -12.64 -6.57 3.02
C PHE A 489 -11.22 -6.67 2.44
N GLY A 490 -10.83 -5.66 1.68
CA GLY A 490 -9.48 -5.50 1.15
C GLY A 490 -9.01 -4.04 1.13
N TRP A 491 -7.70 -3.83 1.20
CA TRP A 491 -7.05 -2.53 1.18
C TRP A 491 -5.60 -2.62 0.68
N THR A 492 -5.11 -1.51 0.12
CA THR A 492 -3.71 -1.33 -0.20
C THR A 492 -2.95 -0.81 1.04
N VAL A 493 -1.87 -1.50 1.40
CA VAL A 493 -0.99 -1.10 2.50
C VAL A 493 -0.06 0.03 2.03
N PRO A 494 0.11 1.12 2.81
CA PRO A 494 0.97 2.24 2.45
C PRO A 494 2.44 1.83 2.32
N LEU A 495 3.13 2.40 1.33
CA LEU A 495 4.53 2.07 1.06
C LEU A 495 5.46 2.37 2.25
N GLY A 496 5.19 3.47 2.97
CA GLY A 496 5.95 3.87 4.16
C GLY A 496 5.93 2.82 5.30
N SER A 497 4.85 2.05 5.41
CA SER A 497 4.74 0.94 6.37
C SER A 497 5.56 -0.29 5.97
N LYS A 498 5.90 -0.40 4.67
CA LYS A 498 6.45 -1.60 4.03
C LYS A 498 5.55 -2.82 4.19
N PHE A 499 5.49 -3.40 5.37
CA PHE A 499 4.72 -4.59 5.70
C PHE A 499 3.75 -4.34 6.87
N GLN A 500 2.55 -4.88 6.74
CA GLN A 500 1.58 -4.92 7.82
C GLN A 500 1.89 -6.07 8.78
N GLY A 501 1.78 -5.82 10.09
CA GLY A 501 1.82 -6.84 11.14
C GLY A 501 0.46 -7.09 11.81
N ALA A 502 -0.41 -6.07 11.85
CA ALA A 502 -1.76 -6.18 12.37
C ALA A 502 -2.70 -5.17 11.70
N TYR A 503 -4.01 -5.40 11.80
CA TYR A 503 -5.05 -4.46 11.36
C TYR A 503 -6.15 -4.29 12.40
N GLN A 504 -6.96 -3.24 12.23
CA GLN A 504 -8.25 -3.09 12.88
C GLN A 504 -9.26 -2.53 11.89
N ILE A 505 -10.38 -3.22 11.74
CA ILE A 505 -11.53 -2.81 10.94
C ILE A 505 -12.62 -2.29 11.87
N LEU A 506 -13.19 -1.15 11.51
CA LEU A 506 -14.41 -0.62 12.11
C LEU A 506 -15.52 -0.66 11.05
N VAL A 507 -16.68 -1.18 11.41
CA VAL A 507 -17.93 -1.09 10.65
C VAL A 507 -18.99 -0.44 11.54
N ALA A 508 -19.66 0.57 10.99
CA ALA A 508 -20.66 1.35 11.69
C ALA A 508 -21.98 1.39 10.93
N SER A 509 -23.07 1.54 11.68
CA SER A 509 -24.43 1.65 11.13
C SER A 509 -24.70 3.00 10.46
N ASN A 510 -23.87 4.02 10.73
CA ASN A 510 -24.06 5.37 10.22
C ASN A 510 -22.73 6.15 10.16
N LYS A 511 -22.73 7.25 9.39
CA LYS A 511 -21.55 8.07 9.16
C LYS A 511 -21.03 8.76 10.44
N ALA A 512 -21.93 9.19 11.33
CA ALA A 512 -21.50 9.88 12.55
C ALA A 512 -20.70 8.96 13.48
N ASN A 513 -21.09 7.69 13.59
CA ASN A 513 -20.34 6.69 14.35
C ASN A 513 -18.96 6.43 13.73
N ILE A 514 -18.89 6.16 12.42
CA ILE A 514 -17.60 5.85 11.78
C ILE A 514 -16.65 7.06 11.82
N ASP A 515 -17.15 8.29 11.65
CA ASP A 515 -16.33 9.52 11.72
C ASP A 515 -15.73 9.71 13.13
N ASN A 516 -16.44 9.23 14.16
CA ASN A 516 -16.01 9.26 15.55
C ASN A 516 -15.16 8.04 15.97
N ASN A 517 -14.76 7.18 15.03
CA ASN A 517 -14.04 5.92 15.30
C ASN A 517 -14.86 4.92 16.14
N ASN A 518 -16.20 4.96 16.04
CA ASN A 518 -17.08 3.99 16.70
C ASN A 518 -17.56 2.95 15.67
N GLY A 519 -17.13 1.70 15.82
CA GLY A 519 -17.56 0.55 15.03
C GLY A 519 -18.72 -0.20 15.68
N ASP A 520 -19.90 0.43 15.79
CA ASP A 520 -21.06 -0.12 16.52
C ASP A 520 -21.62 -1.42 15.92
N VAL A 521 -21.27 -1.73 14.66
CA VAL A 521 -21.67 -2.95 13.96
C VAL A 521 -20.56 -4.01 14.04
N TRP A 522 -19.30 -3.58 13.89
CA TRP A 522 -18.13 -4.41 14.09
C TRP A 522 -16.92 -3.56 14.49
N ASP A 523 -16.22 -3.96 15.54
CA ASP A 523 -14.85 -3.56 15.81
C ASP A 523 -14.04 -4.84 15.92
N SER A 524 -13.11 -5.06 14.98
CA SER A 524 -12.28 -6.27 15.00
C SER A 524 -11.28 -6.30 16.16
N GLY A 525 -11.09 -5.16 16.85
CA GLY A 525 -9.91 -4.93 17.67
C GLY A 525 -8.63 -5.04 16.85
N ARG A 526 -7.48 -5.10 17.53
CA ARG A 526 -6.18 -5.33 16.88
C ARG A 526 -6.02 -6.82 16.54
N VAL A 527 -6.13 -7.16 15.26
CA VAL A 527 -5.93 -8.51 14.74
C VAL A 527 -4.51 -8.66 14.21
N ALA A 528 -3.70 -9.53 14.83
CA ALA A 528 -2.34 -9.84 14.39
C ALA A 528 -2.37 -10.68 13.10
N SER A 529 -2.24 -10.03 11.95
CA SER A 529 -2.31 -10.66 10.64
C SER A 529 -1.69 -9.78 9.56
N THR A 530 -1.06 -10.43 8.58
CA THR A 530 -0.51 -9.81 7.37
C THR A 530 -1.52 -9.76 6.23
N LYS A 531 -2.73 -10.32 6.39
CA LYS A 531 -3.81 -10.23 5.39
C LYS A 531 -4.23 -8.77 5.22
N SER A 532 -4.29 -8.32 3.97
CA SER A 532 -4.84 -7.01 3.58
C SER A 532 -5.85 -7.14 2.43
N THR A 533 -6.22 -8.38 2.12
CA THR A 533 -7.15 -8.80 1.08
C THR A 533 -7.86 -10.02 1.63
N ASP A 534 -9.09 -10.28 1.20
CA ASP A 534 -9.82 -11.49 1.60
C ASP A 534 -9.97 -11.62 3.13
N VAL A 535 -10.40 -10.53 3.78
CA VAL A 535 -10.67 -10.48 5.22
C VAL A 535 -12.17 -10.55 5.45
N GLU A 536 -12.67 -11.74 5.76
CA GLU A 536 -14.11 -12.01 6.01
C GLU A 536 -14.65 -11.13 7.15
N TYR A 537 -15.89 -10.66 6.99
CA TYR A 537 -16.62 -9.92 8.00
C TYR A 537 -16.88 -10.76 9.27
N GLY A 538 -16.41 -10.27 10.42
CA GLY A 538 -16.55 -10.95 11.72
C GLY A 538 -17.53 -10.30 12.71
N GLY A 539 -18.38 -9.38 12.26
CA GLY A 539 -19.23 -8.57 13.14
C GLY A 539 -20.66 -9.08 13.33
N ASN A 540 -21.53 -8.19 13.83
CA ASN A 540 -22.96 -8.46 13.99
C ASN A 540 -23.64 -8.76 12.65
N LYS A 541 -24.64 -9.63 12.61
CA LYS A 541 -25.34 -10.00 11.36
C LYS A 541 -25.78 -8.76 10.56
N LEU A 542 -25.39 -8.71 9.30
CA LEU A 542 -25.81 -7.65 8.37
C LEU A 542 -27.25 -7.86 7.91
N GLU A 543 -28.04 -6.79 7.93
CA GLU A 543 -29.40 -6.75 7.38
C GLU A 543 -29.40 -6.41 5.88
N ILE A 544 -30.27 -7.04 5.09
CA ILE A 544 -30.45 -6.77 3.65
C ILE A 544 -31.02 -5.35 3.44
N GLY A 545 -30.50 -4.63 2.44
CA GLY A 545 -30.96 -3.29 2.08
C GLY A 545 -30.42 -2.17 2.98
N LYS A 546 -29.62 -2.51 3.99
CA LYS A 546 -29.06 -1.55 4.95
C LYS A 546 -27.68 -1.06 4.49
N THR A 547 -27.43 0.22 4.73
CA THR A 547 -26.14 0.86 4.44
C THR A 547 -25.26 0.84 5.67
N TYR A 548 -23.98 0.54 5.46
CA TYR A 548 -22.94 0.56 6.48
C TYR A 548 -21.75 1.40 5.99
N TYR A 549 -20.92 1.79 6.94
CA TYR A 549 -19.68 2.52 6.69
C TYR A 549 -18.54 1.77 7.35
N TRP A 550 -17.42 1.63 6.67
CA TRP A 550 -16.27 0.94 7.23
C TRP A 550 -14.96 1.66 6.94
N LYS A 551 -13.97 1.41 7.77
CA LYS A 551 -12.60 1.88 7.57
C LYS A 551 -11.62 0.96 8.27
N VAL A 552 -10.34 1.08 7.94
CA VAL A 552 -9.28 0.25 8.48
C VAL A 552 -8.07 1.09 8.89
N ARG A 553 -7.41 0.71 9.98
CA ARG A 553 -6.05 1.14 10.31
C ARG A 553 -5.17 -0.07 10.49
N ILE A 554 -3.85 0.13 10.42
CA ILE A 554 -2.89 -0.96 10.52
C ILE A 554 -1.77 -0.64 11.52
N TRP A 555 -1.10 -1.69 11.97
CA TRP A 555 0.22 -1.61 12.58
C TRP A 555 1.21 -2.25 11.61
N GLU A 556 2.33 -1.59 11.37
CA GLU A 556 3.43 -2.20 10.63
C GLU A 556 4.09 -3.34 11.45
N GLN A 557 5.01 -4.09 10.84
CA GLN A 557 5.71 -5.20 11.50
C GLN A 557 6.43 -4.80 12.80
N GLU A 558 6.98 -3.59 12.86
CA GLU A 558 7.62 -3.01 14.05
C GLU A 558 6.60 -2.39 15.03
N ASN A 559 5.33 -2.77 14.90
CA ASN A 559 4.20 -2.37 15.74
C ASN A 559 3.95 -0.86 15.80
N ARG A 560 4.34 -0.11 14.75
CA ARG A 560 4.03 1.32 14.64
C ARG A 560 2.65 1.51 14.03
N LEU A 561 1.81 2.30 14.69
CA LEU A 561 0.42 2.54 14.32
C LEU A 561 0.33 3.58 13.19
N VAL A 562 -0.49 3.32 12.17
CA VAL A 562 -0.82 4.32 11.13
C VAL A 562 -2.24 4.85 11.29
N ASP A 563 -2.55 5.91 10.54
CA ASP A 563 -3.87 6.54 10.60
C ASP A 563 -4.95 5.65 9.96
N TYR A 564 -6.20 5.85 10.37
CA TYR A 564 -7.35 5.22 9.72
C TYR A 564 -7.51 5.70 8.28
N SER A 565 -7.91 4.79 7.40
CA SER A 565 -8.38 5.13 6.06
C SER A 565 -9.59 6.05 6.12
N GLU A 566 -9.84 6.78 5.03
CA GLU A 566 -11.16 7.38 4.82
C GLU A 566 -12.24 6.28 4.81
N PRO A 567 -13.44 6.55 5.35
CA PRO A 567 -14.49 5.55 5.41
C PRO A 567 -15.10 5.31 4.02
N GLN A 568 -15.25 4.03 3.66
CA GLN A 568 -16.02 3.59 2.49
C GLN A 568 -17.42 3.16 2.93
N LYS A 569 -18.42 3.49 2.10
CA LYS A 569 -19.83 3.16 2.31
C LYS A 569 -20.20 1.96 1.45
N PHE A 570 -20.95 1.00 1.98
CA PHE A 570 -21.54 -0.08 1.19
C PHE A 570 -22.99 -0.33 1.60
N THR A 571 -23.79 -0.93 0.71
CA THR A 571 -25.17 -1.31 0.99
C THR A 571 -25.38 -2.77 0.64
N THR A 572 -25.97 -3.53 1.54
CA THR A 572 -26.27 -4.94 1.32
C THR A 572 -27.49 -5.12 0.40
N GLY A 573 -27.51 -6.21 -0.34
CA GLY A 573 -28.54 -6.62 -1.28
C GLY A 573 -29.01 -8.04 -1.04
N LYS A 574 -29.75 -8.57 -2.01
CA LYS A 574 -30.19 -9.96 -2.06
C LYS A 574 -29.80 -10.52 -3.43
N SER A 575 -29.10 -11.66 -3.43
CA SER A 575 -28.81 -12.41 -4.66
C SER A 575 -29.90 -13.44 -4.97
N ASP A 576 -29.87 -13.95 -6.21
CA ASP A 576 -30.47 -15.22 -6.57
C ASP A 576 -29.79 -16.38 -5.83
N SER A 577 -30.52 -17.44 -5.53
CA SER A 577 -30.07 -18.47 -4.58
C SER A 577 -28.79 -19.24 -4.97
N TYR A 578 -28.39 -19.23 -6.25
CA TYR A 578 -27.24 -19.99 -6.74
C TYR A 578 -25.98 -19.15 -6.96
N ILE A 579 -26.05 -17.81 -6.89
CA ILE A 579 -24.91 -16.92 -7.11
C ILE A 579 -24.49 -16.27 -5.79
N ILE A 580 -23.21 -16.34 -5.44
CA ILE A 580 -22.64 -15.64 -4.28
C ILE A 580 -21.89 -14.37 -4.65
N SER A 581 -21.26 -14.32 -5.83
CA SER A 581 -20.49 -13.14 -6.20
C SER A 581 -21.40 -11.94 -6.49
N THR A 582 -21.02 -10.79 -5.95
CA THR A 582 -21.66 -9.51 -6.24
C THR A 582 -21.19 -8.99 -7.60
N GLU A 583 -22.09 -8.55 -8.47
CA GLU A 583 -21.70 -7.85 -9.71
C GLU A 583 -21.33 -6.38 -9.48
N ASN A 584 -20.46 -5.84 -10.33
CA ASN A 584 -20.11 -4.42 -10.30
C ASN A 584 -21.09 -3.57 -11.13
N LYS A 585 -21.03 -2.25 -10.99
CA LYS A 585 -21.88 -1.29 -11.72
C LYS A 585 -21.54 -1.24 -13.21
N PHE A 586 -22.53 -0.85 -14.00
CA PHE A 586 -22.33 -0.48 -15.41
C PHE A 586 -22.01 0.99 -15.57
N ILE A 587 -21.23 1.31 -16.60
CA ILE A 587 -20.82 2.65 -16.97
C ILE A 587 -21.30 2.93 -18.40
N LYS A 588 -21.89 4.12 -18.57
CA LYS A 588 -22.22 4.69 -19.88
C LYS A 588 -21.23 5.79 -20.20
N SER A 589 -20.35 5.53 -21.16
CA SER A 589 -19.39 6.50 -21.69
C SER A 589 -20.01 7.32 -22.82
N GLU A 590 -19.90 8.64 -22.74
CA GLU A 590 -20.36 9.58 -23.77
C GLU A 590 -19.18 9.99 -24.66
N ILE A 591 -19.18 9.52 -25.91
CA ILE A 591 -18.06 9.67 -26.84
C ILE A 591 -18.43 10.66 -27.94
N LYS A 592 -17.63 11.71 -28.10
CA LYS A 592 -17.78 12.67 -29.21
C LYS A 592 -17.03 12.18 -30.46
N PRO A 593 -17.49 12.54 -31.66
CA PRO A 593 -16.75 12.24 -32.89
C PRO A 593 -15.35 12.88 -32.84
N VAL A 594 -14.31 12.10 -33.12
CA VAL A 594 -12.95 12.61 -33.32
C VAL A 594 -12.75 13.16 -34.73
N LYS A 595 -13.64 12.77 -35.66
CA LYS A 595 -13.70 13.29 -37.03
C LYS A 595 -15.15 13.59 -37.40
N PHE A 596 -15.36 14.76 -38.03
CA PHE A 596 -16.66 15.22 -38.50
C PHE A 596 -16.48 15.96 -39.82
N GLU A 597 -17.08 15.46 -40.91
CA GLU A 597 -16.90 15.99 -42.25
C GLU A 597 -18.21 16.02 -43.02
N LYS A 598 -18.49 17.12 -43.72
CA LYS A 598 -19.57 17.16 -44.71
C LYS A 598 -19.07 16.57 -46.03
N ARG A 599 -19.68 15.50 -46.53
CA ARG A 599 -19.32 14.79 -47.76
C ARG A 599 -20.52 14.73 -48.71
N GLY A 600 -20.59 15.67 -49.65
CA GLY A 600 -21.76 15.80 -50.53
C GLY A 600 -23.03 16.05 -49.72
N ASP A 601 -23.98 15.13 -49.81
CA ASP A 601 -25.33 15.25 -49.24
C ASP A 601 -25.47 14.70 -47.81
N PHE A 602 -24.38 14.23 -47.20
CA PHE A 602 -24.38 13.72 -45.82
C PHE A 602 -23.20 14.23 -44.99
N TYR A 603 -23.30 14.10 -43.67
CA TYR A 603 -22.21 14.31 -42.73
C TYR A 603 -21.65 12.96 -42.29
N PHE A 604 -20.34 12.78 -42.35
CA PHE A 604 -19.61 11.61 -41.89
C PHE A 604 -19.00 11.86 -40.51
N LEU A 605 -19.10 10.86 -39.63
CA LEU A 605 -18.64 10.88 -38.25
C LEU A 605 -17.76 9.66 -37.98
N ASP A 606 -16.60 9.87 -37.38
CA ASP A 606 -15.76 8.81 -36.80
C ASP A 606 -15.65 9.04 -35.29
N PHE A 607 -16.10 8.09 -34.47
CA PHE A 607 -15.97 8.12 -33.01
C PHE A 607 -14.59 7.65 -32.52
N GLY A 608 -13.69 7.27 -33.43
CA GLY A 608 -12.32 6.86 -33.17
C GLY A 608 -12.18 5.38 -32.85
N LYS A 609 -13.12 4.82 -32.08
CA LYS A 609 -13.18 3.38 -31.78
C LYS A 609 -14.61 2.86 -31.90
N ALA A 610 -14.75 1.60 -32.30
CA ALA A 610 -15.99 0.86 -32.20
C ALA A 610 -16.38 0.67 -30.74
N ALA A 611 -17.66 0.74 -30.43
CA ALA A 611 -18.20 0.44 -29.11
C ALA A 611 -19.59 -0.18 -29.22
N PHE A 612 -19.96 -1.03 -28.26
CA PHE A 612 -21.32 -1.51 -28.09
C PHE A 612 -22.19 -0.36 -27.61
N ALA A 613 -22.93 0.23 -28.54
CA ALA A 613 -23.48 1.56 -28.34
C ALA A 613 -24.82 1.77 -29.03
N THR A 614 -25.45 2.88 -28.65
CA THR A 614 -26.41 3.63 -29.47
C THR A 614 -25.86 5.06 -29.65
N MET A 615 -26.61 5.95 -30.30
CA MET A 615 -26.19 7.34 -30.52
C MET A 615 -27.31 8.32 -30.18
N ASN A 616 -26.97 9.32 -29.38
CA ASN A 616 -27.79 10.52 -29.21
C ASN A 616 -27.33 11.59 -30.19
N PHE A 617 -28.28 12.40 -30.66
CA PHE A 617 -27.96 13.61 -31.38
C PHE A 617 -28.95 14.74 -31.12
N ASN A 618 -28.44 15.97 -31.23
CA ASN A 618 -29.20 17.20 -31.12
C ASN A 618 -29.48 17.74 -32.52
N TYR A 619 -30.75 18.03 -32.81
CA TYR A 619 -31.15 18.58 -34.09
C TYR A 619 -32.40 19.43 -33.94
N ASN A 620 -32.37 20.66 -34.46
CA ASN A 620 -33.50 21.59 -34.34
C ASN A 620 -34.20 21.76 -35.70
N ALA A 621 -35.12 20.86 -36.02
CA ALA A 621 -35.85 20.88 -37.29
C ALA A 621 -36.80 22.09 -37.39
N LYS A 622 -36.75 22.85 -38.51
CA LYS A 622 -37.73 23.91 -38.80
C LYS A 622 -39.05 23.40 -39.38
N THR A 623 -38.99 22.27 -40.09
CA THR A 623 -40.14 21.56 -40.67
C THR A 623 -40.01 20.08 -40.41
N THR A 624 -41.12 19.34 -40.37
CA THR A 624 -41.09 17.88 -40.24
C THR A 624 -40.44 17.24 -41.46
N HIS A 625 -39.44 16.40 -41.25
CA HIS A 625 -38.77 15.60 -42.28
C HIS A 625 -38.12 14.37 -41.65
N THR A 626 -37.47 13.53 -42.46
CA THR A 626 -36.80 12.31 -41.98
C THR A 626 -35.31 12.43 -42.26
N LEU A 627 -34.50 12.21 -41.22
CA LEU A 627 -33.06 12.01 -41.36
C LEU A 627 -32.78 10.53 -41.62
N THR A 628 -31.82 10.24 -42.47
CA THR A 628 -31.27 8.89 -42.62
C THR A 628 -29.95 8.83 -41.87
N VAL A 629 -29.92 8.05 -40.80
CA VAL A 629 -28.73 7.80 -40.00
C VAL A 629 -28.18 6.42 -40.35
N ARG A 630 -26.94 6.35 -40.81
CA ARG A 630 -26.26 5.08 -41.04
C ARG A 630 -25.20 4.88 -39.98
N VAL A 631 -25.11 3.70 -39.40
CA VAL A 631 -24.05 3.35 -38.44
C VAL A 631 -23.38 2.06 -38.86
N GLY A 632 -22.07 1.94 -38.62
CA GLY A 632 -21.35 0.70 -38.94
C GLY A 632 -19.96 0.60 -38.32
N GLU A 633 -19.41 -0.61 -38.38
CA GLU A 633 -18.06 -0.94 -37.88
C GLU A 633 -16.95 -0.68 -38.90
N MET A 634 -17.27 -0.74 -40.20
CA MET A 634 -16.31 -0.74 -41.30
C MET A 634 -16.58 0.43 -42.26
N VAL A 635 -15.51 0.95 -42.88
CA VAL A 635 -15.59 1.90 -43.99
C VAL A 635 -15.35 1.23 -45.35
N ASP A 636 -15.89 1.79 -46.42
CA ASP A 636 -15.64 1.39 -47.80
C ASP A 636 -14.31 1.99 -48.35
N ASP A 637 -13.98 1.69 -49.61
CA ASP A 637 -12.77 2.19 -50.27
C ASP A 637 -12.73 3.74 -50.40
N ASN A 638 -13.88 4.41 -50.30
CA ASN A 638 -13.98 5.87 -50.28
C ASN A 638 -13.88 6.45 -48.86
N GLY A 639 -13.73 5.60 -47.84
CA GLY A 639 -13.70 5.98 -46.43
C GLY A 639 -15.06 6.35 -45.86
N ASN A 640 -16.16 6.03 -46.54
CA ASN A 640 -17.55 6.22 -46.08
C ASN A 640 -18.00 4.97 -45.29
N VAL A 641 -19.12 5.03 -44.57
CA VAL A 641 -19.66 3.84 -43.89
C VAL A 641 -19.93 2.73 -44.93
N ASN A 642 -19.37 1.54 -44.72
CA ASN A 642 -19.55 0.44 -45.65
C ASN A 642 -20.99 -0.09 -45.58
N ARG A 643 -21.80 0.28 -46.58
CA ARG A 643 -23.22 -0.10 -46.69
C ARG A 643 -23.43 -1.52 -47.17
N THR A 644 -22.37 -2.17 -47.64
CA THR A 644 -22.36 -3.56 -48.10
C THR A 644 -21.19 -4.30 -47.46
N PRO A 645 -21.21 -4.52 -46.13
CA PRO A 645 -20.18 -5.32 -45.47
C PRO A 645 -19.99 -6.69 -46.15
N PRO A 646 -18.81 -7.31 -46.06
CA PRO A 646 -18.51 -8.58 -46.71
C PRO A 646 -19.63 -9.62 -46.53
N ALA A 647 -20.07 -10.23 -47.63
CA ALA A 647 -21.19 -11.17 -47.61
C ALA A 647 -20.92 -12.33 -46.65
N LYS A 648 -21.91 -12.65 -45.81
CA LYS A 648 -21.85 -13.65 -44.72
C LYS A 648 -21.06 -13.26 -43.47
N SER A 649 -20.40 -12.09 -43.44
CA SER A 649 -19.78 -11.55 -42.23
C SER A 649 -20.83 -11.14 -41.19
N ASN A 650 -20.42 -10.97 -39.93
CA ASN A 650 -21.25 -10.36 -38.88
C ASN A 650 -20.77 -8.95 -38.54
N ILE A 651 -20.12 -8.29 -39.50
CA ILE A 651 -19.74 -6.88 -39.41
C ILE A 651 -21.01 -6.05 -39.55
N ARG A 652 -21.30 -5.23 -38.54
CA ARG A 652 -22.57 -4.52 -38.43
C ARG A 652 -22.62 -3.28 -39.30
N TYR A 653 -23.74 -3.14 -39.99
CA TYR A 653 -24.19 -1.95 -40.69
C TYR A 653 -25.71 -1.82 -40.50
N GLN A 654 -26.19 -0.62 -40.20
CA GLN A 654 -27.61 -0.34 -40.16
C GLN A 654 -27.91 1.01 -40.80
N GLU A 655 -29.01 1.07 -41.55
CA GLU A 655 -29.64 2.32 -41.97
C GLU A 655 -30.92 2.53 -41.15
N ILE A 656 -31.01 3.68 -40.48
CA ILE A 656 -32.04 4.02 -39.51
C ILE A 656 -32.71 5.31 -39.97
N LYS A 657 -34.03 5.28 -40.13
CA LYS A 657 -34.81 6.49 -40.42
C LYS A 657 -35.24 7.13 -39.10
N VAL A 658 -34.99 8.43 -38.95
CA VAL A 658 -35.36 9.20 -37.76
C VAL A 658 -36.22 10.38 -38.17
N ASP A 659 -37.50 10.33 -37.79
CA ASP A 659 -38.43 11.43 -38.04
C ASP A 659 -38.17 12.59 -37.07
N VAL A 660 -37.84 13.75 -37.63
CA VAL A 660 -37.50 14.97 -36.92
C VAL A 660 -38.59 16.02 -37.11
N LYS A 661 -38.89 16.80 -36.07
CA LYS A 661 -40.04 17.73 -36.06
C LYS A 661 -39.75 18.98 -35.24
N PRO A 662 -40.40 20.11 -35.57
CA PRO A 662 -40.26 21.34 -34.77
C PRO A 662 -40.62 21.11 -33.30
N GLY A 663 -39.84 21.70 -32.40
CA GLY A 663 -40.06 21.63 -30.95
C GLY A 663 -39.44 20.43 -30.24
N GLN A 664 -38.97 19.40 -30.96
CA GLN A 664 -38.13 18.35 -30.41
C GLN A 664 -36.67 18.58 -30.82
N ARG A 665 -35.75 18.56 -29.86
CA ARG A 665 -34.33 18.85 -30.09
C ARG A 665 -33.41 17.67 -29.88
N GLU A 666 -33.78 16.76 -28.98
CA GLU A 666 -32.97 15.61 -28.61
C GLU A 666 -33.56 14.35 -29.23
N TYR A 667 -32.68 13.56 -29.84
CA TYR A 667 -33.02 12.31 -30.52
C TYR A 667 -32.05 11.22 -30.12
N GLN A 668 -32.55 9.99 -30.01
CA GLN A 668 -31.72 8.79 -29.90
C GLN A 668 -32.08 7.86 -31.06
N ILE A 669 -31.06 7.35 -31.76
CA ILE A 669 -31.29 6.37 -32.81
C ILE A 669 -31.85 5.07 -32.22
N GLN A 670 -32.80 4.47 -32.92
CA GLN A 670 -33.34 3.16 -32.57
C GLN A 670 -32.60 2.11 -33.40
N VAL A 671 -31.48 1.62 -32.88
CA VAL A 671 -30.72 0.54 -33.54
C VAL A 671 -31.55 -0.75 -33.53
N GLN A 672 -31.48 -1.49 -34.63
CA GLN A 672 -32.22 -2.72 -34.83
C GLN A 672 -31.54 -3.88 -34.09
N THR A 673 -32.33 -4.76 -33.48
CA THR A 673 -31.84 -5.99 -32.84
C THR A 673 -31.59 -7.09 -33.86
N ASP A 674 -30.63 -7.98 -33.62
CA ASP A 674 -30.42 -9.18 -34.42
C ASP A 674 -31.07 -10.39 -33.74
N GLU A 675 -31.92 -11.13 -34.47
CA GLU A 675 -32.64 -12.27 -33.91
C GLU A 675 -31.69 -13.27 -33.23
N ARG A 676 -30.48 -13.48 -33.77
CA ARG A 676 -29.49 -14.44 -33.24
C ARG A 676 -29.00 -14.05 -31.85
N ASN A 677 -28.73 -12.76 -31.64
CA ASN A 677 -28.19 -12.25 -30.38
C ASN A 677 -29.28 -11.85 -29.36
N THR A 678 -30.56 -12.04 -29.72
CA THR A 678 -31.70 -11.88 -28.81
C THR A 678 -32.50 -13.18 -28.63
N ARG A 679 -31.98 -14.35 -29.04
CA ARG A 679 -32.70 -15.62 -28.88
C ARG A 679 -32.84 -15.99 -27.40
N ALA A 680 -34.08 -16.09 -26.94
CA ALA A 680 -34.41 -16.54 -25.59
C ALA A 680 -33.72 -17.88 -25.26
N ASN A 681 -33.15 -17.98 -24.05
CA ASN A 681 -32.44 -19.14 -23.54
C ASN A 681 -31.18 -19.55 -24.34
N LYS A 682 -30.64 -18.67 -25.18
CA LYS A 682 -29.37 -18.88 -25.88
C LYS A 682 -28.42 -17.71 -25.70
N ALA A 683 -28.86 -16.50 -26.04
CA ALA A 683 -28.07 -15.29 -25.87
C ALA A 683 -28.31 -14.65 -24.49
N ILE A 684 -27.29 -14.01 -23.92
CA ILE A 684 -27.42 -13.23 -22.69
C ILE A 684 -28.11 -11.90 -23.04
N PRO A 685 -29.26 -11.60 -22.41
CA PRO A 685 -29.94 -10.32 -22.62
C PRO A 685 -29.09 -9.18 -22.07
N LEU A 686 -29.19 -8.02 -22.70
CA LEU A 686 -28.60 -6.80 -22.16
C LEU A 686 -29.21 -6.49 -20.77
N PRO A 687 -28.45 -5.81 -19.88
CA PRO A 687 -28.97 -5.40 -18.58
C PRO A 687 -30.26 -4.60 -18.66
N ASP A 688 -31.13 -4.77 -17.67
CA ASP A 688 -32.42 -4.09 -17.62
C ASP A 688 -32.27 -2.56 -17.73
N GLY A 689 -33.10 -1.96 -18.59
CA GLY A 689 -33.09 -0.52 -18.87
C GLY A 689 -32.06 -0.07 -19.92
N PHE A 690 -31.20 -0.96 -20.43
CA PHE A 690 -30.33 -0.61 -21.55
C PHE A 690 -31.15 -0.47 -22.85
N PRO A 691 -30.81 0.51 -23.72
CA PRO A 691 -31.31 0.48 -25.09
C PRO A 691 -30.70 -0.71 -25.85
N PRO A 692 -31.28 -1.12 -26.99
CA PRO A 692 -30.58 -1.99 -27.92
C PRO A 692 -29.19 -1.41 -28.26
N LEU A 693 -28.18 -2.26 -28.22
CA LEU A 693 -26.80 -1.90 -28.53
C LEU A 693 -26.33 -2.66 -29.76
N VAL A 694 -25.59 -1.97 -30.61
CA VAL A 694 -24.82 -2.59 -31.71
C VAL A 694 -23.41 -2.04 -31.71
N PRO A 695 -22.40 -2.83 -32.08
CA PRO A 695 -21.06 -2.34 -32.26
C PRO A 695 -21.02 -1.41 -33.49
N PHE A 696 -20.56 -0.17 -33.30
CA PHE A 696 -20.25 0.71 -34.43
C PHE A 696 -19.15 1.71 -34.05
N ARG A 697 -18.42 2.18 -35.06
CA ARG A 697 -17.41 3.25 -34.94
C ARG A 697 -17.79 4.48 -35.75
N TYR A 698 -18.44 4.26 -36.88
CA TYR A 698 -18.71 5.28 -37.88
C TYR A 698 -20.21 5.56 -37.96
N ALA A 699 -20.56 6.81 -38.27
CA ALA A 699 -21.93 7.19 -38.57
C ALA A 699 -22.01 8.16 -39.77
N GLU A 700 -23.14 8.14 -40.49
CA GLU A 700 -23.49 9.12 -41.52
C GLU A 700 -24.87 9.70 -41.27
N ILE A 701 -25.03 11.00 -41.50
CA ILE A 701 -26.31 11.73 -41.35
C ILE A 701 -26.67 12.38 -42.68
N GLU A 702 -27.70 11.86 -43.34
CA GLU A 702 -28.23 12.36 -44.61
C GLU A 702 -29.62 12.97 -44.41
N GLY A 703 -29.95 13.98 -45.21
CA GLY A 703 -31.27 14.63 -45.19
C GLY A 703 -31.40 15.79 -44.20
N ALA A 704 -30.30 16.22 -43.58
CA ALA A 704 -30.28 17.39 -42.71
C ALA A 704 -30.51 18.69 -43.50
N GLN A 705 -31.56 19.43 -43.14
CA GLN A 705 -31.90 20.75 -43.72
C GLN A 705 -31.21 21.90 -42.98
N GLU A 706 -30.77 21.64 -41.74
CA GLU A 706 -30.01 22.58 -40.92
C GLU A 706 -28.52 22.18 -40.88
N THR A 707 -27.66 23.13 -40.51
CA THR A 707 -26.23 22.84 -40.36
C THR A 707 -26.01 22.02 -39.09
N LEU A 708 -25.19 20.97 -39.21
CA LEU A 708 -24.82 20.08 -38.11
C LEU A 708 -23.38 20.37 -37.67
N ALA A 709 -23.10 20.18 -36.39
CA ALA A 709 -21.77 20.25 -35.80
C ALA A 709 -21.39 18.95 -35.09
N ALA A 710 -20.08 18.68 -34.94
CA ALA A 710 -19.59 17.49 -34.23
C ALA A 710 -20.17 17.34 -32.82
N ASN A 711 -20.33 18.46 -32.09
CA ASN A 711 -20.86 18.48 -30.73
C ASN A 711 -22.33 18.08 -30.62
N ASP A 712 -23.06 18.09 -31.74
CA ASP A 712 -24.46 17.66 -31.77
C ASP A 712 -24.60 16.15 -31.58
N PHE A 713 -23.53 15.36 -31.81
CA PHE A 713 -23.58 13.90 -31.78
C PHE A 713 -22.82 13.34 -30.58
N THR A 714 -23.34 12.27 -30.00
CA THR A 714 -22.71 11.52 -28.91
C THR A 714 -22.98 10.04 -29.10
N GLN A 715 -21.93 9.23 -29.27
CA GLN A 715 -22.03 7.78 -29.14
C GLN A 715 -22.13 7.42 -27.65
N LEU A 716 -23.12 6.60 -27.29
CA LEU A 716 -23.36 6.13 -25.94
C LEU A 716 -22.84 4.69 -25.81
N ALA A 717 -21.60 4.54 -25.34
CA ALA A 717 -20.95 3.24 -25.17
C ALA A 717 -21.23 2.68 -23.77
N PHE A 718 -21.61 1.40 -23.69
CA PHE A 718 -21.92 0.73 -22.42
C PHE A 718 -20.87 -0.35 -22.12
N HIS A 719 -20.41 -0.41 -20.88
CA HIS A 719 -19.42 -1.38 -20.37
C HIS A 719 -19.55 -1.51 -18.85
N THR A 720 -18.95 -2.52 -18.21
CA THR A 720 -18.88 -2.56 -16.73
C THR A 720 -17.92 -1.50 -16.20
N TYR A 721 -17.86 -1.32 -14.88
CA TYR A 721 -16.83 -0.49 -14.25
C TYR A 721 -15.44 -0.80 -14.82
N TRP A 722 -14.71 0.27 -15.14
CA TRP A 722 -13.37 0.20 -15.74
C TRP A 722 -12.53 1.39 -15.28
N ASP A 723 -11.35 1.13 -14.73
CA ASP A 723 -10.38 2.17 -14.38
C ASP A 723 -9.30 2.31 -15.45
N GLU A 724 -9.40 3.36 -16.27
CA GLU A 724 -8.46 3.60 -17.39
C GLU A 724 -6.99 3.69 -16.95
N ARG A 725 -6.74 4.06 -15.68
CA ARG A 725 -5.42 4.26 -15.09
C ARG A 725 -4.89 3.04 -14.34
N ALA A 726 -5.65 1.94 -14.27
CA ALA A 726 -5.23 0.75 -13.53
C ALA A 726 -4.00 0.07 -14.14
N SER A 727 -3.84 0.17 -15.47
CA SER A 727 -2.76 -0.42 -16.23
C SER A 727 -2.24 0.52 -17.32
N SER A 728 -0.97 0.38 -17.67
CA SER A 728 -0.36 1.05 -18.83
C SER A 728 0.78 0.22 -19.39
N PHE A 729 1.10 0.41 -20.66
CA PHE A 729 2.26 -0.18 -21.31
C PHE A 729 2.73 0.75 -22.43
N ASP A 730 4.05 0.96 -22.52
CA ASP A 730 4.69 1.64 -23.64
C ASP A 730 6.06 0.99 -23.92
N SER A 731 6.52 1.08 -25.16
CA SER A 731 7.82 0.57 -25.57
C SER A 731 8.39 1.33 -26.77
N ASN A 732 9.65 1.09 -27.10
CA ASN A 732 10.24 1.63 -28.33
C ASN A 732 9.70 0.96 -29.63
N ASN A 733 8.83 -0.04 -29.54
CA ASN A 733 8.20 -0.68 -30.70
C ASN A 733 6.75 -0.19 -30.88
N LYS A 734 6.52 0.62 -31.91
CA LYS A 734 5.21 1.22 -32.17
C LYS A 734 4.11 0.19 -32.48
N VAL A 735 4.44 -0.90 -33.17
CA VAL A 735 3.47 -1.97 -33.47
C VAL A 735 3.02 -2.62 -32.17
N LEU A 736 3.96 -2.93 -31.27
CA LEU A 736 3.65 -3.53 -29.98
C LEU A 736 2.72 -2.63 -29.14
N ASN A 737 2.98 -1.32 -29.10
CA ASN A 737 2.14 -0.37 -28.36
C ASN A 737 0.72 -0.32 -28.94
N GLN A 738 0.60 -0.31 -30.28
CA GLN A 738 -0.71 -0.35 -30.95
C GLN A 738 -1.47 -1.66 -30.69
N VAL A 739 -0.76 -2.79 -30.67
CA VAL A 739 -1.33 -4.10 -30.33
C VAL A 739 -1.82 -4.13 -28.88
N TRP A 740 -1.04 -3.60 -27.95
CA TRP A 740 -1.47 -3.43 -26.56
C TRP A 740 -2.74 -2.58 -26.45
N ASP A 741 -2.77 -1.42 -27.09
CA ASP A 741 -3.92 -0.49 -27.06
C ASP A 741 -5.19 -1.10 -27.65
N LEU A 742 -5.06 -1.86 -28.74
CA LEU A 742 -6.16 -2.64 -29.32
C LEU A 742 -6.69 -3.65 -28.30
N CYS A 743 -5.80 -4.45 -27.72
CA CYS A 743 -6.19 -5.55 -26.85
C CYS A 743 -6.77 -5.05 -25.52
N LYS A 744 -6.13 -4.08 -24.85
CA LYS A 744 -6.66 -3.46 -23.62
C LYS A 744 -8.06 -2.90 -23.85
N TYR A 745 -8.26 -2.15 -24.94
CA TYR A 745 -9.57 -1.60 -25.26
C TYR A 745 -10.61 -2.68 -25.60
N SER A 746 -10.19 -3.76 -26.24
CA SER A 746 -11.09 -4.87 -26.60
C SER A 746 -11.67 -5.55 -25.37
N ILE A 747 -10.86 -5.74 -24.33
CA ILE A 747 -11.33 -6.24 -23.03
C ILE A 747 -12.38 -5.31 -22.45
N LYS A 748 -12.10 -4.00 -22.35
CA LYS A 748 -13.08 -3.01 -21.87
C LYS A 748 -14.39 -3.07 -22.66
N ALA A 749 -14.31 -2.95 -23.99
CA ALA A 749 -15.48 -2.81 -24.85
C ALA A 749 -16.40 -4.03 -24.80
N THR A 750 -15.84 -5.23 -24.62
CA THR A 750 -16.60 -6.50 -24.58
C THR A 750 -17.25 -6.79 -23.22
N THR A 751 -17.09 -5.92 -22.23
CA THR A 751 -17.78 -6.06 -20.92
C THR A 751 -19.24 -5.59 -20.91
N PHE A 752 -19.75 -5.06 -22.01
CA PHE A 752 -21.09 -4.44 -22.13
C PHE A 752 -22.27 -5.29 -21.60
N ASN A 753 -22.12 -6.61 -21.52
CA ASN A 753 -23.20 -7.54 -21.17
C ASN A 753 -23.13 -8.06 -19.71
N GLY A 754 -22.12 -7.68 -18.93
CA GLY A 754 -21.98 -8.10 -17.52
C GLY A 754 -21.52 -9.54 -17.27
N LEU A 755 -21.37 -10.34 -18.33
CA LEU A 755 -20.71 -11.65 -18.34
C LEU A 755 -19.76 -11.71 -19.54
N TYR A 756 -18.70 -12.52 -19.48
CA TYR A 756 -17.78 -12.66 -20.61
C TYR A 756 -18.46 -13.42 -21.74
N VAL A 757 -18.99 -12.68 -22.71
CA VAL A 757 -19.59 -13.21 -23.94
C VAL A 757 -18.59 -13.17 -25.10
N ASP A 758 -18.84 -13.98 -26.13
CA ASP A 758 -18.05 -14.08 -27.35
C ASP A 758 -17.92 -12.73 -28.10
N GLY A 759 -19.06 -12.07 -28.34
CA GLY A 759 -19.13 -10.82 -29.09
C GLY A 759 -20.58 -10.44 -29.37
N ASP A 760 -20.81 -9.68 -30.44
CA ASP A 760 -22.15 -9.23 -30.81
C ASP A 760 -23.02 -10.32 -31.47
N ARG A 761 -22.44 -11.27 -32.22
CA ARG A 761 -23.22 -12.21 -33.04
C ARG A 761 -24.03 -13.19 -32.24
N GLU A 762 -23.44 -13.83 -31.22
CA GLU A 762 -24.13 -14.86 -30.42
C GLU A 762 -24.47 -14.34 -29.03
N ARG A 763 -23.61 -13.52 -28.43
CA ARG A 763 -23.72 -13.03 -27.05
C ARG A 763 -23.85 -14.19 -26.07
N ILE A 764 -23.01 -15.21 -26.24
CA ILE A 764 -22.99 -16.43 -25.42
C ILE A 764 -21.65 -16.50 -24.67
N PRO A 765 -21.65 -16.76 -23.36
CA PRO A 765 -20.44 -17.10 -22.64
C PRO A 765 -19.92 -18.47 -23.06
N TYR A 766 -18.65 -18.55 -23.46
CA TYR A 766 -17.92 -19.78 -23.71
C TYR A 766 -16.72 -19.88 -22.77
N GLU A 767 -16.45 -21.07 -22.23
CA GLU A 767 -15.48 -21.24 -21.14
C GLU A 767 -14.04 -20.86 -21.54
N ALA A 768 -13.61 -21.17 -22.78
CA ALA A 768 -12.29 -20.75 -23.26
C ALA A 768 -12.19 -19.24 -23.45
N ASP A 769 -13.20 -18.62 -24.07
CA ASP A 769 -13.28 -17.18 -24.27
C ASP A 769 -13.19 -16.45 -22.94
N ALA A 770 -13.96 -16.91 -21.96
CA ALA A 770 -13.95 -16.38 -20.61
C ALA A 770 -12.59 -16.52 -19.94
N TYR A 771 -11.85 -17.61 -20.17
CA TYR A 771 -10.52 -17.78 -19.59
C TYR A 771 -9.51 -16.78 -20.16
N LEU A 772 -9.48 -16.61 -21.49
CA LEU A 772 -8.61 -15.61 -22.13
C LEU A 772 -9.02 -14.18 -21.74
N ASN A 773 -10.33 -13.92 -21.63
CA ASN A 773 -10.87 -12.64 -21.20
C ASN A 773 -10.48 -12.36 -19.74
N GLN A 774 -10.69 -13.31 -18.82
CA GLN A 774 -10.31 -13.20 -17.40
C GLN A 774 -8.83 -12.87 -17.23
N LEU A 775 -7.95 -13.64 -17.88
CA LEU A 775 -6.50 -13.42 -17.80
C LEU A 775 -6.11 -12.03 -18.27
N SER A 776 -6.78 -11.52 -19.30
CA SER A 776 -6.53 -10.19 -19.90
C SER A 776 -7.15 -9.07 -19.08
N HIS A 777 -8.32 -9.28 -18.50
CA HIS A 777 -8.98 -8.33 -17.62
C HIS A 777 -8.16 -8.14 -16.34
N TYR A 778 -7.70 -9.22 -15.71
CA TYR A 778 -6.93 -9.16 -14.46
C TYR A 778 -5.56 -8.49 -14.58
N THR A 779 -5.04 -8.34 -15.81
CA THR A 779 -3.80 -7.61 -16.07
C THR A 779 -4.03 -6.19 -16.58
N THR A 780 -5.28 -5.81 -16.88
CA THR A 780 -5.62 -4.50 -17.44
C THR A 780 -6.51 -3.66 -16.51
N ASP A 781 -7.21 -4.27 -15.56
CA ASP A 781 -7.96 -3.60 -14.50
C ASP A 781 -7.92 -4.40 -13.18
N ARG A 782 -8.22 -3.73 -12.07
CA ARG A 782 -8.48 -4.31 -10.75
C ARG A 782 -9.99 -4.42 -10.54
N GLU A 783 -10.63 -5.20 -11.41
CA GLU A 783 -12.05 -5.57 -11.40
C GLU A 783 -12.11 -7.11 -11.53
N PHE A 784 -12.72 -7.78 -10.56
CA PHE A 784 -12.72 -9.24 -10.48
C PHE A 784 -14.14 -9.83 -10.49
N ALA A 785 -15.16 -8.99 -10.27
CA ALA A 785 -16.53 -9.44 -10.09
C ALA A 785 -17.07 -10.12 -11.36
N MET A 786 -16.81 -9.53 -12.53
CA MET A 786 -17.35 -10.04 -13.79
C MET A 786 -16.84 -11.46 -14.11
N ALA A 787 -15.58 -11.75 -13.82
CA ALA A 787 -15.00 -13.08 -13.98
C ALA A 787 -15.67 -14.09 -13.05
N ARG A 788 -15.78 -13.78 -11.76
CA ARG A 788 -16.42 -14.66 -10.76
C ARG A 788 -17.87 -14.96 -11.11
N ARG A 789 -18.63 -13.94 -11.54
CA ARG A 789 -20.01 -14.09 -12.06
C ARG A 789 -20.07 -15.02 -13.28
N THR A 790 -19.12 -14.90 -14.19
CA THR A 790 -19.05 -15.75 -15.39
C THR A 790 -18.70 -17.19 -15.03
N ILE A 791 -17.83 -17.41 -14.04
CA ILE A 791 -17.51 -18.75 -13.52
C ILE A 791 -18.76 -19.44 -12.96
N GLU A 792 -19.50 -18.74 -12.09
CA GLU A 792 -20.74 -19.27 -11.49
C GLU A 792 -21.81 -19.58 -12.55
N TYR A 793 -21.85 -18.78 -13.63
CA TYR A 793 -22.71 -19.06 -14.78
C TYR A 793 -22.38 -20.42 -15.42
N PHE A 794 -21.12 -20.75 -15.67
CA PHE A 794 -20.72 -22.03 -16.28
C PHE A 794 -20.96 -23.26 -15.40
N MET A 795 -21.12 -23.08 -14.09
CA MET A 795 -21.51 -24.16 -13.20
C MET A 795 -22.94 -24.63 -13.46
N LYS A 796 -23.79 -23.76 -14.03
CA LYS A 796 -25.20 -24.05 -14.36
C LYS A 796 -25.46 -24.15 -15.87
N HIS A 797 -24.66 -23.47 -16.68
CA HIS A 797 -24.84 -23.32 -18.12
C HIS A 797 -23.58 -23.76 -18.88
N PRO A 798 -23.20 -25.05 -18.82
CA PRO A 798 -22.01 -25.54 -19.53
C PRO A 798 -22.22 -25.52 -21.05
N THR A 799 -21.12 -25.39 -21.79
CA THR A 799 -21.16 -25.46 -23.26
C THR A 799 -20.33 -26.63 -23.82
N TRP A 800 -20.69 -27.11 -25.02
CA TRP A 800 -19.85 -28.04 -25.80
C TRP A 800 -18.66 -27.25 -26.31
N PRO A 801 -17.39 -27.71 -26.44
CA PRO A 801 -16.82 -29.06 -26.48
C PRO A 801 -16.00 -29.48 -25.23
N THR A 802 -15.27 -30.60 -25.35
CA THR A 802 -14.55 -31.30 -24.26
C THR A 802 -13.66 -30.39 -23.43
N GLU A 803 -12.78 -29.63 -24.08
CA GLU A 803 -11.81 -28.75 -23.42
C GLU A 803 -12.47 -27.60 -22.67
N TRP A 804 -13.66 -27.12 -23.06
CA TRP A 804 -14.34 -26.03 -22.35
C TRP A 804 -14.76 -26.42 -20.93
N GLN A 805 -15.06 -27.70 -20.69
CA GLN A 805 -15.27 -28.19 -19.33
C GLN A 805 -13.98 -28.12 -18.48
N GLN A 806 -12.84 -28.41 -19.11
CA GLN A 806 -11.51 -28.36 -18.50
C GLN A 806 -10.96 -26.92 -18.31
N HIS A 807 -11.62 -25.90 -18.87
CA HIS A 807 -11.31 -24.49 -18.60
C HIS A 807 -11.90 -23.99 -17.29
N VAL A 808 -12.96 -24.61 -16.76
CA VAL A 808 -13.58 -24.15 -15.51
C VAL A 808 -12.64 -24.27 -14.31
N PRO A 809 -11.87 -25.36 -14.13
CA PRO A 809 -10.83 -25.39 -13.09
C PRO A 809 -9.73 -24.35 -13.30
N LEU A 810 -9.33 -24.09 -14.56
CA LEU A 810 -8.36 -23.04 -14.89
C LEU A 810 -8.87 -21.64 -14.52
N LEU A 811 -10.15 -21.35 -14.79
CA LEU A 811 -10.81 -20.09 -14.44
C LEU A 811 -10.82 -19.84 -12.92
N ILE A 812 -11.23 -20.85 -12.13
CA ILE A 812 -11.25 -20.76 -10.66
C ILE A 812 -9.82 -20.64 -10.13
N TYR A 813 -8.86 -21.36 -10.73
CA TYR A 813 -7.46 -21.29 -10.31
C TYR A 813 -6.85 -19.91 -10.56
N ALA A 814 -7.11 -19.32 -11.73
CA ALA A 814 -6.70 -17.96 -12.04
C ALA A 814 -7.35 -16.95 -11.07
N ASP A 815 -8.63 -17.11 -10.74
CA ASP A 815 -9.30 -16.27 -9.74
C ASP A 815 -8.60 -16.33 -8.38
N TYR A 816 -8.39 -17.53 -7.86
CA TYR A 816 -7.70 -17.75 -6.59
C TYR A 816 -6.27 -17.19 -6.59
N MET A 817 -5.49 -17.43 -7.64
CA MET A 817 -4.12 -16.94 -7.70
C MET A 817 -4.03 -15.41 -7.73
N TYR A 818 -4.96 -14.73 -8.41
CA TYR A 818 -4.95 -13.26 -8.50
C TYR A 818 -5.57 -12.56 -7.29
N THR A 819 -6.58 -13.17 -6.66
CA THR A 819 -7.37 -12.54 -5.59
C THR A 819 -7.00 -13.05 -4.19
N GLY A 820 -6.57 -14.30 -4.08
CA GLY A 820 -6.37 -15.03 -2.84
C GLY A 820 -7.67 -15.60 -2.23
N ASN A 821 -8.82 -15.35 -2.85
CA ASN A 821 -10.12 -15.73 -2.31
C ASN A 821 -10.46 -17.20 -2.64
N THR A 822 -10.92 -17.94 -1.63
CA THR A 822 -11.17 -19.39 -1.72
C THR A 822 -12.65 -19.75 -1.89
N GLU A 823 -13.58 -18.80 -1.84
CA GLU A 823 -15.02 -19.09 -1.79
C GLU A 823 -15.51 -19.93 -3.00
N LEU A 824 -15.05 -19.61 -4.21
CA LEU A 824 -15.43 -20.37 -5.41
C LEU A 824 -14.89 -21.80 -5.36
N ILE A 825 -13.71 -22.01 -4.77
CA ILE A 825 -13.15 -23.35 -4.55
C ILE A 825 -14.03 -24.09 -3.56
N GLU A 826 -14.26 -23.50 -2.38
CA GLU A 826 -15.06 -24.10 -1.30
C GLU A 826 -16.47 -24.48 -1.76
N ARG A 827 -17.11 -23.59 -2.52
CA ARG A 827 -18.48 -23.78 -3.00
C ARG A 827 -18.58 -24.84 -4.10
N TYR A 828 -17.64 -24.87 -5.04
CA TYR A 828 -17.78 -25.67 -6.27
C TYR A 828 -16.84 -26.87 -6.37
N TYR A 829 -16.00 -27.15 -5.37
CA TYR A 829 -15.04 -28.26 -5.41
C TYR A 829 -15.62 -29.60 -5.86
N GLU A 830 -16.75 -30.02 -5.29
CA GLU A 830 -17.38 -31.31 -5.63
C GLU A 830 -17.90 -31.35 -7.09
N PRO A 831 -18.73 -30.38 -7.56
CA PRO A 831 -19.07 -30.26 -8.98
C PRO A 831 -17.86 -30.14 -9.93
N LEU A 832 -16.79 -29.48 -9.48
CA LEU A 832 -15.62 -29.20 -10.29
C LEU A 832 -14.84 -30.47 -10.65
N LYS A 833 -14.86 -31.48 -9.77
CA LYS A 833 -14.31 -32.80 -10.08
C LYS A 833 -14.92 -33.37 -11.36
N HIS A 834 -16.22 -33.24 -11.58
CA HIS A 834 -16.84 -33.71 -12.82
C HIS A 834 -16.33 -32.93 -14.04
N LYS A 835 -16.20 -31.60 -13.92
CA LYS A 835 -15.71 -30.73 -15.00
C LYS A 835 -14.23 -30.95 -15.35
N SER A 836 -13.42 -31.45 -14.41
CA SER A 836 -12.04 -31.87 -14.68
C SER A 836 -11.95 -33.20 -15.43
N LEU A 837 -13.08 -33.87 -15.69
CA LEU A 837 -13.21 -35.12 -16.44
C LEU A 837 -12.43 -36.32 -15.84
N PHE A 838 -12.03 -36.24 -14.57
CA PHE A 838 -11.16 -37.25 -13.94
C PHE A 838 -11.76 -38.67 -13.87
N GLU A 839 -13.09 -38.79 -13.82
CA GLU A 839 -13.80 -40.07 -13.85
C GLU A 839 -13.63 -40.81 -15.19
N LEU A 840 -13.24 -40.11 -16.26
CA LEU A 840 -13.03 -40.70 -17.59
C LEU A 840 -11.63 -41.31 -17.76
N SER A 841 -10.74 -41.14 -16.78
CA SER A 841 -9.37 -41.63 -16.81
C SER A 841 -9.34 -43.16 -16.92
N ASN A 842 -8.62 -43.67 -17.92
CA ASN A 842 -8.32 -45.10 -18.02
C ASN A 842 -7.19 -45.51 -17.06
N GLU A 843 -6.78 -46.78 -17.11
CA GLU A 843 -5.72 -47.35 -16.26
C GLU A 843 -4.35 -46.68 -16.48
N ASP A 844 -4.08 -46.26 -17.72
CA ASP A 844 -2.86 -45.55 -18.14
C ASP A 844 -2.84 -44.09 -17.66
N GLY A 845 -3.98 -43.52 -17.27
CA GLY A 845 -4.10 -42.13 -16.84
C GLY A 845 -4.51 -41.15 -17.96
N LEU A 846 -5.08 -41.63 -19.06
CA LEU A 846 -5.58 -40.82 -20.18
C LEU A 846 -7.11 -40.78 -20.21
N ILE A 847 -7.66 -39.65 -20.67
CA ILE A 847 -9.10 -39.43 -20.88
C ILE A 847 -9.44 -39.36 -22.37
N THR A 848 -10.71 -39.66 -22.69
CA THR A 848 -11.31 -39.52 -24.02
C THR A 848 -12.75 -39.04 -23.90
N SER A 849 -13.15 -38.11 -24.77
CA SER A 849 -14.54 -37.63 -24.86
C SER A 849 -15.50 -38.69 -25.40
N THR A 850 -15.00 -39.73 -26.07
CA THR A 850 -15.84 -40.83 -26.61
C THR A 850 -16.50 -41.68 -25.53
N LYS A 851 -16.07 -41.57 -24.26
CA LYS A 851 -16.66 -42.28 -23.11
C LYS A 851 -17.75 -41.47 -22.40
N VAL A 852 -18.01 -40.24 -22.83
CA VAL A 852 -19.05 -39.39 -22.23
C VAL A 852 -20.42 -39.86 -22.68
N ASP A 853 -21.23 -40.31 -21.73
CA ASP A 853 -22.63 -40.69 -21.94
C ASP A 853 -23.60 -39.62 -21.42
N ALA A 854 -24.91 -39.84 -21.59
CA ALA A 854 -25.94 -38.90 -21.14
C ALA A 854 -25.95 -38.70 -19.62
N ALA A 855 -25.59 -39.73 -18.84
CA ALA A 855 -25.52 -39.63 -17.38
C ALA A 855 -24.35 -38.74 -16.95
N PHE A 856 -23.21 -38.84 -17.64
CA PHE A 856 -22.06 -37.99 -17.41
C PHE A 856 -22.31 -36.54 -17.87
N MET A 857 -22.98 -36.34 -19.02
CA MET A 857 -23.42 -35.00 -19.45
C MET A 857 -24.29 -34.31 -18.39
N LYS A 858 -25.15 -35.06 -17.70
CA LYS A 858 -25.95 -34.52 -16.59
C LYS A 858 -25.09 -34.08 -15.40
N LYS A 859 -24.05 -34.85 -15.04
CA LYS A 859 -23.07 -34.47 -14.00
C LYS A 859 -22.32 -33.18 -14.34
N LEU A 860 -22.05 -32.94 -15.62
CA LEU A 860 -21.40 -31.71 -16.12
C LEU A 860 -22.32 -30.48 -16.09
N GLY A 861 -23.63 -30.66 -15.85
CA GLY A 861 -24.63 -29.59 -15.79
C GLY A 861 -25.46 -29.41 -17.07
N PHE A 862 -25.32 -30.30 -18.07
CA PHE A 862 -26.15 -30.23 -19.28
C PHE A 862 -27.59 -30.66 -18.97
N PRO A 863 -28.60 -30.04 -19.62
CA PRO A 863 -30.00 -30.41 -19.42
C PRO A 863 -30.30 -31.81 -19.98
N ASP A 864 -31.29 -32.49 -19.39
CA ASP A 864 -31.78 -33.78 -19.89
C ASP A 864 -32.22 -33.65 -21.36
N GLY A 865 -31.81 -34.60 -22.20
CA GLY A 865 -32.12 -34.60 -23.64
C GLY A 865 -31.24 -33.67 -24.49
N TYR A 866 -30.14 -33.13 -23.96
CA TYR A 866 -29.15 -32.39 -24.75
C TYR A 866 -28.59 -33.27 -25.88
N LYS A 867 -28.78 -32.81 -27.13
CA LYS A 867 -28.57 -33.66 -28.33
C LYS A 867 -27.14 -33.66 -28.86
N LYS A 868 -26.32 -32.68 -28.48
CA LYS A 868 -24.97 -32.55 -29.03
C LYS A 868 -23.97 -33.29 -28.13
N PRO A 869 -23.19 -34.26 -28.68
CA PRO A 869 -22.19 -34.95 -27.89
C PRO A 869 -21.02 -34.02 -27.53
N LEU A 870 -20.36 -34.33 -26.42
CA LEU A 870 -19.06 -33.75 -26.11
C LEU A 870 -18.04 -34.28 -27.12
N THR A 871 -17.39 -33.38 -27.85
CA THR A 871 -16.42 -33.67 -28.91
C THR A 871 -15.27 -32.70 -28.78
N ASP A 872 -14.10 -33.02 -29.29
CA ASP A 872 -12.94 -32.13 -29.15
C ASP A 872 -12.98 -31.04 -30.23
N ILE A 873 -12.58 -29.79 -29.91
CA ILE A 873 -12.47 -28.72 -30.92
C ILE A 873 -11.04 -28.46 -31.35
N VAL A 874 -10.07 -28.56 -30.41
CA VAL A 874 -8.65 -28.24 -30.50
C VAL A 874 -8.38 -26.77 -30.84
N ASP A 875 -8.96 -26.29 -31.94
CA ASP A 875 -8.91 -24.89 -32.37
C ASP A 875 -10.08 -24.52 -33.29
N TRP A 876 -10.24 -23.23 -33.56
CA TRP A 876 -11.36 -22.66 -34.29
C TRP A 876 -10.96 -21.57 -35.30
N PRO A 877 -11.47 -21.57 -36.54
CA PRO A 877 -12.39 -22.55 -37.14
C PRO A 877 -11.70 -23.81 -37.69
N GLY A 878 -12.48 -24.88 -37.84
CA GLY A 878 -12.04 -26.09 -38.55
C GLY A 878 -11.93 -25.90 -40.08
N ALA A 879 -11.39 -26.90 -40.78
CA ALA A 879 -11.29 -26.88 -42.24
C ALA A 879 -12.68 -26.82 -42.91
N ASN A 880 -12.77 -26.11 -44.05
CA ASN A 880 -14.01 -25.91 -44.82
C ASN A 880 -15.17 -25.30 -44.01
N PHE A 881 -14.88 -24.58 -42.94
CA PHE A 881 -15.89 -24.00 -42.07
C PHE A 881 -16.84 -23.06 -42.82
N ASN A 882 -18.14 -23.16 -42.54
CA ASN A 882 -19.21 -22.40 -43.20
C ASN A 882 -19.12 -22.41 -44.74
N ARG A 883 -18.80 -23.59 -45.31
CA ARG A 883 -18.62 -23.82 -46.76
C ARG A 883 -17.53 -22.93 -47.40
N SER A 884 -16.58 -22.46 -46.60
CA SER A 884 -15.36 -21.81 -47.10
C SER A 884 -14.40 -22.85 -47.68
N LYS A 885 -13.38 -22.39 -48.41
CA LYS A 885 -12.29 -23.24 -48.93
C LYS A 885 -11.02 -23.14 -48.07
N THR A 886 -11.14 -22.71 -46.82
CA THR A 886 -9.99 -22.50 -45.93
C THR A 886 -9.52 -23.83 -45.35
N LYS A 887 -8.21 -23.94 -45.10
CA LYS A 887 -7.60 -25.12 -44.46
C LYS A 887 -7.92 -25.22 -42.96
N GLY A 888 -8.61 -24.24 -42.39
CA GLY A 888 -8.85 -24.12 -40.95
C GLY A 888 -7.60 -23.68 -40.18
N GLU A 889 -7.76 -23.52 -38.88
CA GLU A 889 -6.70 -23.06 -37.96
C GLU A 889 -6.16 -24.17 -37.05
N ARG A 890 -6.39 -25.43 -37.42
CA ARG A 890 -5.96 -26.60 -36.63
C ARG A 890 -4.64 -27.21 -37.11
N ASP A 891 -3.95 -26.54 -38.02
CA ASP A 891 -2.73 -27.07 -38.62
C ASP A 891 -2.83 -28.51 -39.17
N GLY A 892 -4.01 -28.88 -39.72
CA GLY A 892 -4.26 -30.24 -40.21
C GLY A 892 -4.54 -31.31 -39.15
N PHE A 893 -4.81 -30.92 -37.89
CA PHE A 893 -5.01 -31.83 -36.75
C PHE A 893 -5.87 -33.07 -37.06
N VAL A 894 -5.35 -34.24 -36.73
CA VAL A 894 -6.01 -35.55 -36.88
C VAL A 894 -6.66 -35.96 -35.56
N PHE A 895 -7.99 -35.86 -35.49
CA PHE A 895 -8.76 -36.23 -34.31
C PHE A 895 -8.66 -37.73 -34.00
N LYS A 896 -8.22 -38.06 -32.78
CA LYS A 896 -8.14 -39.41 -32.23
C LYS A 896 -8.83 -39.46 -30.86
N PRO A 897 -9.35 -40.63 -30.43
CA PRO A 897 -10.01 -40.74 -29.13
C PRO A 897 -9.14 -40.26 -27.96
N TYR A 898 -7.86 -40.64 -27.96
CA TYR A 898 -6.88 -40.12 -27.00
C TYR A 898 -6.01 -39.07 -27.70
N SER A 899 -6.40 -37.81 -27.51
CA SER A 899 -5.76 -36.61 -28.08
C SER A 899 -4.69 -36.05 -27.14
N THR A 900 -3.55 -35.62 -27.70
CA THR A 900 -2.48 -34.95 -26.96
C THR A 900 -2.95 -33.66 -26.32
N VAL A 901 -3.80 -32.88 -27.01
CA VAL A 901 -4.32 -31.60 -26.51
C VAL A 901 -5.23 -31.81 -25.30
N ILE A 902 -6.20 -32.74 -25.41
CA ILE A 902 -7.16 -33.01 -24.33
C ILE A 902 -6.45 -33.55 -23.09
N ASN A 903 -5.47 -34.42 -23.25
CA ASN A 903 -4.73 -35.00 -22.14
C ASN A 903 -3.69 -34.04 -21.55
N SER A 904 -3.27 -33.02 -22.31
CA SER A 904 -2.48 -31.91 -21.77
C SER A 904 -3.31 -31.04 -20.82
N PHE A 905 -4.55 -30.71 -21.19
CA PHE A 905 -5.50 -30.04 -20.28
C PHE A 905 -5.77 -30.91 -19.05
N PHE A 906 -5.95 -32.22 -19.23
CA PHE A 906 -6.24 -33.13 -18.13
C PHE A 906 -5.11 -33.13 -17.09
N TYR A 907 -3.85 -33.19 -17.56
CA TYR A 907 -2.68 -33.09 -16.70
C TYR A 907 -2.70 -31.82 -15.83
N GLU A 908 -2.94 -30.65 -16.45
CA GLU A 908 -2.98 -29.38 -15.73
C GLU A 908 -4.15 -29.31 -14.74
N ASN A 909 -5.31 -29.83 -15.13
CA ASN A 909 -6.48 -29.92 -14.28
C ASN A 909 -6.23 -30.80 -13.04
N MET A 910 -5.50 -31.90 -13.16
CA MET A 910 -5.15 -32.75 -12.02
C MET A 910 -4.21 -32.04 -11.04
N LYS A 911 -3.27 -31.21 -11.53
CA LYS A 911 -2.45 -30.36 -10.64
C LYS A 911 -3.31 -29.35 -9.88
N ILE A 912 -4.24 -28.69 -10.58
CA ILE A 912 -5.14 -27.70 -9.97
C ILE A 912 -6.06 -28.36 -8.94
N MET A 913 -6.67 -29.50 -9.26
CA MET A 913 -7.54 -30.21 -8.33
C MET A 913 -6.77 -30.73 -7.10
N ALA A 914 -5.50 -31.10 -7.25
CA ALA A 914 -4.64 -31.43 -6.13
C ALA A 914 -4.45 -30.22 -5.20
N GLU A 915 -4.13 -29.04 -5.75
CA GLU A 915 -3.97 -27.82 -4.97
C GLU A 915 -5.28 -27.41 -4.26
N PHE A 916 -6.42 -27.49 -4.94
CA PHE A 916 -7.73 -27.24 -4.33
C PHE A 916 -8.03 -28.22 -3.20
N ALA A 917 -7.72 -29.50 -3.37
CA ALA A 917 -7.85 -30.49 -2.31
C ALA A 917 -6.96 -30.15 -1.10
N GLN A 918 -5.72 -29.68 -1.32
CA GLN A 918 -4.82 -29.24 -0.25
C GLN A 918 -5.39 -28.03 0.50
N ILE A 919 -5.90 -27.02 -0.20
CA ILE A 919 -6.53 -25.81 0.38
C ILE A 919 -7.69 -26.20 1.31
N LEU A 920 -8.51 -27.17 0.89
CA LEU A 920 -9.66 -27.66 1.66
C LEU A 920 -9.30 -28.71 2.73
N GLY A 921 -8.00 -29.02 2.93
CA GLY A 921 -7.54 -30.02 3.89
C GLY A 921 -7.85 -31.49 3.50
N LYS A 922 -8.24 -31.75 2.25
CA LYS A 922 -8.57 -33.07 1.69
C LYS A 922 -7.31 -33.83 1.23
N THR A 923 -6.41 -34.11 2.17
CA THR A 923 -5.07 -34.67 1.92
C THR A 923 -5.05 -35.92 1.02
N GLN A 924 -5.99 -36.86 1.20
CA GLN A 924 -6.03 -38.09 0.39
C GLN A 924 -6.47 -37.85 -1.06
N GLU A 925 -7.40 -36.91 -1.28
CA GLU A 925 -7.82 -36.51 -2.64
C GLU A 925 -6.68 -35.75 -3.33
N ALA A 926 -5.93 -34.91 -2.61
CA ALA A 926 -4.75 -34.24 -3.15
C ALA A 926 -3.72 -35.24 -3.69
N LEU A 927 -3.38 -36.27 -2.92
CA LEU A 927 -2.45 -37.33 -3.36
C LEU A 927 -2.99 -38.12 -4.56
N ASP A 928 -4.29 -38.40 -4.63
CA ASP A 928 -4.88 -39.09 -5.80
C ASP A 928 -4.77 -38.23 -7.06
N PHE A 929 -5.05 -36.93 -6.97
CA PHE A 929 -4.91 -36.01 -8.08
C PHE A 929 -3.45 -35.80 -8.51
N GLU A 930 -2.50 -35.70 -7.58
CA GLU A 930 -1.06 -35.68 -7.88
C GLU A 930 -0.62 -36.94 -8.62
N TYR A 931 -1.08 -38.11 -8.15
CA TYR A 931 -0.79 -39.39 -8.80
C TYR A 931 -1.37 -39.46 -10.22
N ARG A 932 -2.59 -38.97 -10.43
CA ARG A 932 -3.22 -38.89 -11.77
C ARG A 932 -2.48 -37.94 -12.68
N ALA A 933 -2.03 -36.78 -12.19
CA ALA A 933 -1.21 -35.86 -12.96
C ALA A 933 0.10 -36.54 -13.40
N ALA A 934 0.80 -37.22 -12.48
CA ALA A 934 2.03 -37.95 -12.81
C ALA A 934 1.80 -39.05 -13.85
N LYS A 935 0.68 -39.80 -13.73
CA LYS A 935 0.28 -40.82 -14.73
C LYS A 935 -0.01 -40.22 -16.09
N ALA A 936 -0.83 -39.15 -16.15
CA ALA A 936 -1.16 -38.47 -17.41
C ALA A 936 0.10 -37.96 -18.12
N LYS A 937 1.02 -37.31 -17.37
CA LYS A 937 2.31 -36.85 -17.91
C LYS A 937 3.13 -38.00 -18.48
N LYS A 938 3.23 -39.11 -17.74
CA LYS A 938 3.92 -40.31 -18.20
C LYS A 938 3.30 -40.86 -19.48
N ALA A 939 1.99 -41.05 -19.51
CA ALA A 939 1.29 -41.65 -20.65
C ALA A 939 1.37 -40.79 -21.91
N VAL A 940 1.24 -39.45 -21.79
CA VAL A 940 1.44 -38.54 -22.92
C VAL A 940 2.87 -38.65 -23.48
N ASN A 941 3.88 -38.68 -22.61
CA ASN A 941 5.29 -38.77 -23.04
C ASN A 941 5.68 -40.16 -23.58
N GLU A 942 5.04 -41.24 -23.15
CA GLU A 942 5.34 -42.59 -23.63
C GLU A 942 4.56 -42.97 -24.90
N GLN A 943 3.33 -42.48 -25.05
CA GLN A 943 2.40 -42.96 -26.10
C GLN A 943 2.15 -41.94 -27.21
N MET A 944 2.43 -40.65 -27.00
CA MET A 944 2.14 -39.58 -27.96
C MET A 944 3.39 -38.78 -28.39
N PHE A 945 4.55 -39.05 -27.79
CA PHE A 945 5.82 -38.46 -28.21
C PHE A 945 6.54 -39.38 -29.20
N ASP A 946 6.79 -38.88 -30.41
CA ASP A 946 7.60 -39.54 -31.41
C ASP A 946 9.07 -39.24 -31.13
N LYS A 947 9.77 -40.22 -30.56
CA LYS A 947 11.19 -40.09 -30.18
C LYS A 947 12.14 -39.95 -31.37
N GLU A 948 11.76 -40.46 -32.54
CA GLU A 948 12.62 -40.38 -33.73
C GLU A 948 12.59 -38.97 -34.32
N ARG A 949 11.38 -38.38 -34.40
CA ARG A 949 11.22 -37.00 -34.88
C ARG A 949 11.41 -35.93 -33.80
N GLY A 950 11.35 -36.30 -32.53
CA GLY A 950 11.47 -35.37 -31.40
C GLY A 950 10.26 -34.45 -31.22
N VAL A 951 9.06 -34.92 -31.58
CA VAL A 951 7.81 -34.13 -31.59
C VAL A 951 6.63 -34.95 -31.04
N TYR A 952 5.60 -34.27 -30.56
CA TYR A 952 4.33 -34.91 -30.21
C TYR A 952 3.44 -35.08 -31.44
N VAL A 953 2.83 -36.26 -31.58
CA VAL A 953 1.75 -36.51 -32.54
C VAL A 953 0.40 -36.06 -31.99
N ASP A 954 -0.61 -35.89 -32.84
CA ASP A 954 -1.92 -35.36 -32.45
C ASP A 954 -2.68 -36.27 -31.46
N GLY A 955 -2.41 -37.57 -31.50
CA GLY A 955 -2.96 -38.54 -30.58
C GLY A 955 -2.57 -39.97 -30.94
N ILE A 956 -3.03 -40.93 -30.15
CA ILE A 956 -2.66 -42.35 -30.35
C ILE A 956 -3.17 -42.85 -31.70
N GLY A 957 -2.28 -43.47 -32.49
CA GLY A 957 -2.59 -44.07 -33.78
C GLY A 957 -2.60 -43.10 -34.97
N THR A 958 -1.86 -41.99 -34.89
CA THR A 958 -1.51 -41.16 -36.05
C THR A 958 -0.05 -40.73 -36.00
N ASP A 959 0.52 -40.51 -37.17
CA ASP A 959 1.89 -40.04 -37.35
C ASP A 959 1.91 -38.51 -37.56
N HIS A 960 0.74 -37.87 -37.66
CA HIS A 960 0.62 -36.43 -37.85
C HIS A 960 0.99 -35.67 -36.56
N ALA A 961 1.79 -34.62 -36.71
CA ALA A 961 2.15 -33.70 -35.63
C ALA A 961 1.71 -32.29 -36.04
N SER A 962 0.84 -31.68 -35.24
CA SER A 962 0.39 -30.30 -35.39
C SER A 962 1.13 -29.36 -34.45
N LEU A 963 1.05 -28.05 -34.74
CA LEU A 963 1.40 -27.01 -33.78
C LEU A 963 0.72 -27.22 -32.42
N HIS A 964 -0.58 -27.54 -32.39
CA HIS A 964 -1.37 -27.73 -31.17
C HIS A 964 -0.86 -28.87 -30.30
N ALA A 965 -0.53 -30.01 -30.91
CA ALA A 965 0.00 -31.16 -30.19
C ALA A 965 1.36 -30.89 -29.53
N ASN A 966 2.10 -29.86 -29.97
CA ASN A 966 3.43 -29.52 -29.46
C ASN A 966 3.43 -28.28 -28.56
N MET A 967 2.61 -27.27 -28.87
CA MET A 967 2.50 -26.05 -28.06
C MET A 967 1.81 -26.33 -26.71
N MET A 968 0.85 -27.25 -26.66
CA MET A 968 0.11 -27.56 -25.43
C MET A 968 0.99 -28.27 -24.39
N PRO A 969 1.74 -29.35 -24.73
CA PRO A 969 2.75 -29.91 -23.84
C PRO A 969 3.80 -28.89 -23.37
N LEU A 970 4.21 -27.98 -24.25
CA LEU A 970 5.17 -26.92 -23.91
C LEU A 970 4.57 -25.92 -22.91
N ALA A 971 3.33 -25.48 -23.12
CA ALA A 971 2.63 -24.53 -22.25
C ALA A 971 2.40 -25.08 -20.84
N PHE A 972 2.03 -26.36 -20.71
CA PHE A 972 1.74 -26.99 -19.42
C PHE A 972 2.93 -27.73 -18.78
N GLY A 973 4.13 -27.72 -19.40
CA GLY A 973 5.35 -28.30 -18.80
C GLY A 973 5.40 -29.84 -18.83
N LEU A 974 4.86 -30.44 -19.89
CA LEU A 974 4.88 -31.88 -20.13
C LEU A 974 6.17 -32.35 -20.83
N VAL A 975 6.80 -31.47 -21.63
CA VAL A 975 8.00 -31.78 -22.41
C VAL A 975 9.18 -32.19 -21.50
N PRO A 976 9.83 -33.33 -21.75
CA PRO A 976 11.07 -33.72 -21.05
C PRO A 976 12.23 -32.77 -21.39
N GLU A 977 13.10 -32.48 -20.42
CA GLU A 977 14.25 -31.55 -20.56
C GLU A 977 15.13 -31.85 -21.78
N GLU A 978 15.42 -33.13 -22.03
CA GLU A 978 16.24 -33.60 -23.14
C GLU A 978 15.63 -33.35 -24.54
N HIS A 979 14.32 -33.04 -24.61
CA HIS A 979 13.57 -32.85 -25.85
C HIS A 979 12.99 -31.44 -26.01
N TYR A 980 13.31 -30.49 -25.10
CA TYR A 980 12.81 -29.12 -25.21
C TYR A 980 13.15 -28.50 -26.56
N GLN A 981 14.42 -28.57 -26.97
CA GLN A 981 14.87 -27.87 -28.18
C GLN A 981 14.19 -28.41 -29.44
N THR A 982 14.01 -29.73 -29.57
CA THR A 982 13.37 -30.32 -30.77
C THR A 982 11.90 -29.93 -30.88
N VAL A 983 11.19 -29.89 -29.74
CA VAL A 983 9.79 -29.43 -29.70
C VAL A 983 9.70 -27.93 -29.99
N ILE A 984 10.59 -27.11 -29.42
CA ILE A 984 10.67 -25.67 -29.69
C ILE A 984 10.92 -25.41 -31.18
N ASP A 985 11.89 -26.08 -31.77
CA ASP A 985 12.24 -25.92 -33.19
C ASP A 985 11.04 -26.30 -34.08
N PHE A 986 10.33 -27.37 -33.74
CA PHE A 986 9.10 -27.74 -34.43
C PHE A 986 8.02 -26.66 -34.29
N VAL A 987 7.74 -26.17 -33.08
CA VAL A 987 6.78 -25.08 -32.83
C VAL A 987 7.12 -23.85 -33.67
N LYS A 988 8.39 -23.43 -33.68
CA LYS A 988 8.87 -22.28 -34.46
C LYS A 988 8.72 -22.50 -35.97
N SER A 989 8.91 -23.74 -36.44
CA SER A 989 8.75 -24.07 -37.87
C SER A 989 7.32 -23.90 -38.39
N ARG A 990 6.30 -23.89 -37.51
CA ARG A 990 4.89 -23.77 -37.89
C ARG A 990 4.40 -22.32 -38.00
N GLY A 991 5.09 -21.33 -37.44
CA GLY A 991 4.58 -19.96 -37.41
C GLY A 991 3.32 -19.83 -36.54
N MET A 992 2.47 -18.85 -36.88
CA MET A 992 1.12 -18.69 -36.33
C MET A 992 0.13 -19.64 -37.04
N ALA A 993 0.36 -20.96 -37.00
CA ALA A 993 -0.53 -21.97 -37.59
C ALA A 993 -1.72 -22.35 -36.69
N CYS A 994 -2.10 -21.45 -35.78
CA CYS A 994 -3.25 -21.56 -34.88
C CYS A 994 -4.13 -20.31 -34.98
N SER A 995 -5.32 -20.38 -34.40
CA SER A 995 -6.23 -19.24 -34.33
C SER A 995 -5.80 -18.25 -33.25
N VAL A 996 -6.57 -17.16 -33.12
CA VAL A 996 -6.42 -16.23 -32.02
C VAL A 996 -6.63 -16.90 -30.64
N TYR A 997 -7.47 -17.92 -30.52
CA TYR A 997 -7.62 -18.73 -29.30
C TYR A 997 -6.36 -19.57 -29.03
N GLY A 998 -5.89 -20.32 -30.05
CA GLY A 998 -4.68 -21.13 -29.93
C GLY A 998 -3.42 -20.30 -29.63
N SER A 999 -3.42 -19.01 -30.00
CA SER A 999 -2.30 -18.10 -29.74
C SER A 999 -1.98 -17.94 -28.25
N GLN A 1000 -2.97 -18.04 -27.34
CA GLN A 1000 -2.72 -17.97 -25.90
C GLN A 1000 -1.69 -19.03 -25.46
N PHE A 1001 -1.93 -20.28 -25.82
CA PHE A 1001 -1.09 -21.40 -25.41
C PHE A 1001 0.24 -21.44 -26.16
N LEU A 1002 0.26 -20.99 -27.42
CA LEU A 1002 1.52 -20.77 -28.15
C LEU A 1002 2.41 -19.77 -27.40
N MET A 1003 1.86 -18.62 -27.01
CA MET A 1003 2.61 -17.58 -26.31
C MET A 1003 3.04 -18.04 -24.90
N ASP A 1004 2.18 -18.73 -24.15
CA ASP A 1004 2.53 -19.30 -22.86
C ASP A 1004 3.68 -20.31 -22.98
N GLY A 1005 3.61 -21.21 -23.97
CA GLY A 1005 4.67 -22.18 -24.26
C GLY A 1005 6.01 -21.52 -24.61
N LEU A 1006 6.01 -20.54 -25.51
CA LEU A 1006 7.23 -19.83 -25.93
C LEU A 1006 7.89 -19.07 -24.78
N TYR A 1007 7.11 -18.33 -23.98
CA TYR A 1007 7.67 -17.59 -22.84
C TYR A 1007 8.10 -18.50 -21.69
N ASN A 1008 7.43 -19.64 -21.47
CA ASN A 1008 7.88 -20.65 -20.51
C ASN A 1008 9.21 -21.30 -20.95
N ALA A 1009 9.38 -21.50 -22.26
CA ALA A 1009 10.60 -22.04 -22.88
C ALA A 1009 11.76 -21.03 -22.99
N GLY A 1010 11.55 -19.74 -22.68
CA GLY A 1010 12.58 -18.71 -22.83
C GLY A 1010 12.76 -18.17 -24.25
N GLU A 1011 11.84 -18.48 -25.17
CA GLU A 1011 11.88 -18.12 -26.59
C GLU A 1011 11.35 -16.70 -26.86
N ALA A 1012 11.86 -15.74 -26.09
CA ALA A 1012 11.39 -14.35 -26.05
C ALA A 1012 11.49 -13.63 -27.39
N ASP A 1013 12.55 -13.89 -28.16
CA ASP A 1013 12.77 -13.26 -29.47
C ASP A 1013 11.70 -13.64 -30.48
N TYR A 1014 11.37 -14.94 -30.54
CA TYR A 1014 10.34 -15.40 -31.45
C TYR A 1014 8.94 -14.98 -30.98
N ALA A 1015 8.67 -15.00 -29.67
CA ALA A 1015 7.43 -14.48 -29.12
C ALA A 1015 7.23 -12.99 -29.46
N LEU A 1016 8.29 -12.16 -29.36
CA LEU A 1016 8.23 -10.76 -29.75
C LEU A 1016 8.03 -10.59 -31.25
N ASP A 1017 8.69 -11.40 -32.07
CA ASP A 1017 8.52 -11.38 -33.53
C ASP A 1017 7.04 -11.70 -33.91
N LEU A 1018 6.37 -12.63 -33.20
CA LEU A 1018 4.93 -12.91 -33.39
C LEU A 1018 4.02 -11.76 -32.90
N LEU A 1019 4.31 -11.15 -31.75
CA LEU A 1019 3.54 -10.01 -31.22
C LEU A 1019 3.62 -8.77 -32.13
N THR A 1020 4.70 -8.65 -32.89
CA THR A 1020 4.99 -7.50 -33.75
C THR A 1020 4.90 -7.83 -35.23
N ASP A 1021 4.39 -9.02 -35.57
CA ASP A 1021 4.13 -9.41 -36.95
C ASP A 1021 3.11 -8.46 -37.58
N THR A 1022 3.29 -8.19 -38.87
CA THR A 1022 2.42 -7.35 -39.70
C THR A 1022 1.80 -8.12 -40.87
N SER A 1023 2.06 -9.44 -40.94
CA SER A 1023 1.44 -10.38 -41.87
C SER A 1023 -0.04 -10.60 -41.54
N ASP A 1024 -0.76 -11.30 -42.41
CA ASP A 1024 -2.21 -11.43 -42.29
C ASP A 1024 -2.67 -12.26 -41.05
N ARG A 1025 -1.79 -13.05 -40.42
CA ARG A 1025 -2.06 -13.75 -39.15
C ARG A 1025 -1.40 -13.03 -37.98
N SER A 1026 -1.77 -11.76 -37.80
CA SER A 1026 -1.23 -10.93 -36.73
C SER A 1026 -2.30 -10.01 -36.14
N TRP A 1027 -2.06 -9.55 -34.91
CA TRP A 1027 -2.88 -8.51 -34.29
C TRP A 1027 -2.79 -7.18 -35.04
N TYR A 1028 -1.61 -6.85 -35.60
CA TYR A 1028 -1.46 -5.65 -36.40
C TYR A 1028 -2.33 -5.70 -37.67
N ASN A 1029 -2.56 -6.87 -38.27
CA ASN A 1029 -3.49 -6.99 -39.40
C ASN A 1029 -4.90 -6.51 -39.01
N MET A 1030 -5.38 -6.82 -37.81
CA MET A 1030 -6.69 -6.34 -37.33
C MET A 1030 -6.77 -4.81 -37.31
N ILE A 1031 -5.67 -4.15 -36.90
CA ILE A 1031 -5.54 -2.68 -36.90
C ILE A 1031 -5.49 -2.16 -38.34
N LYS A 1032 -4.67 -2.79 -39.18
CA LYS A 1032 -4.45 -2.43 -40.58
C LYS A 1032 -5.73 -2.46 -41.40
N ILE A 1033 -6.60 -3.45 -41.19
CA ILE A 1033 -7.90 -3.53 -41.87
C ILE A 1033 -8.96 -2.59 -41.26
N GLY A 1034 -8.62 -1.84 -40.20
CA GLY A 1034 -9.44 -0.77 -39.64
C GLY A 1034 -10.23 -1.14 -38.37
N SER A 1035 -10.06 -2.35 -37.83
CA SER A 1035 -10.73 -2.73 -36.58
C SER A 1035 -10.07 -2.06 -35.37
N THR A 1036 -10.90 -1.74 -34.38
CA THR A 1036 -10.47 -1.20 -33.07
C THR A 1036 -10.89 -2.07 -31.90
N ILE A 1037 -11.54 -3.20 -32.18
CA ILE A 1037 -11.76 -4.30 -31.23
C ILE A 1037 -11.18 -5.56 -31.89
N THR A 1038 -10.60 -6.47 -31.11
CA THR A 1038 -10.03 -7.69 -31.63
C THR A 1038 -11.07 -8.55 -32.34
N LEU A 1039 -10.60 -9.34 -33.30
CA LEU A 1039 -11.43 -10.17 -34.15
C LEU A 1039 -11.63 -11.58 -33.57
N GLU A 1040 -12.71 -12.25 -33.99
CA GLU A 1040 -12.91 -13.66 -33.65
C GLU A 1040 -11.91 -14.60 -34.37
N ALA A 1041 -11.42 -14.21 -35.55
CA ALA A 1041 -10.39 -14.92 -36.29
C ALA A 1041 -9.44 -13.89 -36.92
N TRP A 1042 -8.26 -14.32 -37.37
CA TRP A 1042 -7.23 -13.39 -37.87
C TRP A 1042 -7.71 -12.44 -38.99
N ASP A 1043 -8.63 -12.90 -39.84
CA ASP A 1043 -9.18 -12.13 -40.95
C ASP A 1043 -10.44 -12.81 -41.56
N ASN A 1044 -11.27 -12.05 -42.28
CA ASN A 1044 -12.42 -12.55 -43.07
C ASN A 1044 -12.05 -13.68 -44.02
N LYS A 1045 -10.83 -13.69 -44.56
CA LYS A 1045 -10.37 -14.75 -45.45
C LYS A 1045 -10.20 -16.11 -44.76
N TYR A 1046 -10.01 -16.14 -43.44
CA TYR A 1046 -9.88 -17.38 -42.65
C TYR A 1046 -11.24 -17.86 -42.11
N LYS A 1047 -12.12 -16.90 -41.78
CA LYS A 1047 -13.48 -17.17 -41.32
C LYS A 1047 -14.45 -16.16 -41.95
N ASN A 1048 -15.25 -16.61 -42.92
CA ASN A 1048 -16.13 -15.74 -43.70
C ASN A 1048 -17.33 -15.14 -42.93
N ASN A 1049 -17.59 -15.60 -41.71
CA ASN A 1049 -18.67 -15.12 -40.85
C ASN A 1049 -18.14 -14.63 -39.49
N LEU A 1050 -16.94 -14.06 -39.44
CA LEU A 1050 -16.38 -13.62 -38.16
C LEU A 1050 -17.07 -12.37 -37.59
N ASP A 1051 -16.87 -12.17 -36.30
CA ASP A 1051 -17.21 -10.95 -35.56
C ASP A 1051 -16.01 -10.01 -35.46
N TRP A 1052 -16.26 -8.71 -35.62
CA TRP A 1052 -15.25 -7.66 -35.49
C TRP A 1052 -15.09 -7.10 -34.08
N ASN A 1053 -15.63 -7.81 -33.08
CA ASN A 1053 -15.77 -7.33 -31.71
C ASN A 1053 -15.66 -8.45 -30.67
N HIS A 1054 -14.61 -9.28 -30.76
CA HIS A 1054 -14.46 -10.53 -30.02
C HIS A 1054 -13.30 -10.50 -29.01
N ALA A 1055 -13.57 -10.83 -27.75
CA ALA A 1055 -12.62 -10.66 -26.64
C ALA A 1055 -11.43 -11.63 -26.68
N TRP A 1056 -11.64 -12.87 -27.13
CA TRP A 1056 -10.58 -13.90 -27.13
C TRP A 1056 -9.37 -13.57 -28.03
N GLY A 1057 -9.49 -12.55 -28.89
CA GLY A 1057 -8.41 -12.10 -29.75
C GLY A 1057 -7.41 -11.20 -29.03
N ALA A 1058 -7.76 -10.75 -27.83
CA ALA A 1058 -6.99 -9.80 -27.03
C ALA A 1058 -5.88 -10.45 -26.17
N VAL A 1059 -5.40 -11.64 -26.54
CA VAL A 1059 -4.30 -12.37 -25.87
C VAL A 1059 -3.09 -11.48 -25.49
N PRO A 1060 -2.61 -10.53 -26.32
CA PRO A 1060 -1.52 -9.63 -25.94
C PRO A 1060 -1.76 -8.83 -24.66
N ALA A 1061 -3.03 -8.55 -24.28
CA ALA A 1061 -3.36 -7.83 -23.05
C ALA A 1061 -2.94 -8.60 -21.77
N ASN A 1062 -2.85 -9.92 -21.81
CA ASN A 1062 -2.29 -10.71 -20.70
C ASN A 1062 -0.84 -11.16 -20.96
N VAL A 1063 -0.49 -11.46 -22.21
CA VAL A 1063 0.83 -11.99 -22.57
C VAL A 1063 1.95 -10.96 -22.43
N ILE A 1064 1.69 -9.67 -22.66
CA ILE A 1064 2.69 -8.61 -22.43
C ILE A 1064 3.04 -8.51 -20.93
N PRO A 1065 2.08 -8.35 -20.00
CA PRO A 1065 2.34 -8.38 -18.56
C PRO A 1065 2.94 -9.71 -18.07
N ARG A 1066 2.31 -10.85 -18.41
CA ARG A 1066 2.64 -12.18 -17.85
C ARG A 1066 3.83 -12.84 -18.53
N GLY A 1067 4.05 -12.60 -19.82
CA GLY A 1067 5.10 -13.22 -20.63
C GLY A 1067 6.31 -12.32 -20.82
N LEU A 1068 6.12 -11.18 -21.51
CA LEU A 1068 7.21 -10.24 -21.84
C LEU A 1068 7.82 -9.62 -20.57
N TRP A 1069 7.00 -9.13 -19.65
CA TRP A 1069 7.47 -8.62 -18.36
C TRP A 1069 7.59 -9.70 -17.28
N GLY A 1070 6.93 -10.84 -17.47
CA GLY A 1070 6.99 -11.96 -16.54
C GLY A 1070 6.32 -11.69 -15.19
N ILE A 1071 5.40 -10.74 -15.11
CA ILE A 1071 4.70 -10.35 -13.88
C ILE A 1071 3.51 -11.30 -13.67
N LYS A 1072 3.61 -12.20 -12.69
CA LYS A 1072 2.58 -13.20 -12.34
C LYS A 1072 2.47 -13.35 -10.81
N PRO A 1073 1.31 -13.73 -10.25
CA PRO A 1073 1.27 -14.15 -8.86
C PRO A 1073 2.11 -15.43 -8.69
N LYS A 1074 3.06 -15.43 -7.76
CA LYS A 1074 3.77 -16.66 -7.32
C LYS A 1074 3.00 -17.35 -6.21
N THR A 1075 2.38 -16.55 -5.34
CA THR A 1075 1.45 -17.00 -4.31
C THR A 1075 0.10 -16.33 -4.50
N PRO A 1076 -0.99 -16.96 -4.02
CA PRO A 1076 -2.34 -16.41 -4.10
C PRO A 1076 -2.43 -14.98 -3.54
N GLY A 1077 -3.19 -14.12 -4.24
CA GLY A 1077 -3.41 -12.74 -3.86
C GLY A 1077 -2.15 -11.85 -3.89
N PHE A 1078 -1.14 -12.24 -4.68
CA PHE A 1078 0.12 -11.50 -4.86
C PHE A 1078 0.88 -11.18 -3.55
N SER A 1079 0.81 -12.06 -2.54
CA SER A 1079 1.72 -11.89 -1.39
C SER A 1079 3.19 -12.01 -1.82
N VAL A 1080 3.46 -12.86 -2.82
CA VAL A 1080 4.70 -12.94 -3.58
C VAL A 1080 4.36 -12.87 -5.08
N ALA A 1081 5.00 -11.97 -5.81
CA ALA A 1081 4.97 -11.92 -7.26
C ALA A 1081 6.21 -12.59 -7.87
N THR A 1082 6.09 -13.16 -9.05
CA THR A 1082 7.24 -13.41 -9.93
C THR A 1082 7.39 -12.23 -10.88
N ILE A 1083 8.62 -11.79 -11.13
CA ILE A 1083 8.97 -10.82 -12.18
C ILE A 1083 10.13 -11.43 -12.97
N LYS A 1084 9.83 -11.91 -14.18
CA LYS A 1084 10.82 -12.55 -15.07
C LYS A 1084 10.86 -11.84 -16.43
N PRO A 1085 11.51 -10.68 -16.55
CA PRO A 1085 11.52 -9.90 -17.78
C PRO A 1085 12.22 -10.64 -18.93
N GLN A 1086 11.58 -10.63 -20.09
CA GLN A 1086 12.01 -11.29 -21.32
C GLN A 1086 12.03 -10.26 -22.47
N MET A 1087 12.79 -9.18 -22.28
CA MET A 1087 12.75 -7.96 -23.11
C MET A 1087 13.19 -8.14 -24.57
N SER A 1088 13.84 -9.26 -24.89
CA SER A 1088 14.25 -9.58 -26.27
C SER A 1088 15.04 -8.40 -26.90
N LYS A 1089 14.66 -7.96 -28.10
CA LYS A 1089 15.30 -6.93 -28.91
C LYS A 1089 14.88 -5.51 -28.51
N LEU A 1090 13.97 -5.34 -27.54
CA LEU A 1090 13.49 -4.02 -27.09
C LEU A 1090 14.63 -3.18 -26.50
N LYS A 1091 14.51 -1.86 -26.69
CA LYS A 1091 15.43 -0.84 -26.16
C LYS A 1091 14.87 -0.10 -24.96
N SER A 1092 13.55 0.07 -24.91
CA SER A 1092 12.86 0.58 -23.73
C SER A 1092 11.47 -0.03 -23.63
N SER A 1093 10.98 -0.16 -22.39
CA SER A 1093 9.64 -0.64 -22.08
C SER A 1093 9.23 -0.10 -20.71
N GLU A 1094 8.00 0.34 -20.56
CA GLU A 1094 7.39 0.76 -19.29
C GLU A 1094 6.05 0.05 -19.13
N ILE A 1095 5.72 -0.39 -17.92
CA ILE A 1095 4.46 -1.08 -17.63
C ILE A 1095 3.96 -0.78 -16.21
N GLU A 1096 2.64 -0.69 -16.08
CA GLU A 1096 1.93 -0.73 -14.82
C GLU A 1096 0.96 -1.91 -14.84
N VAL A 1097 1.10 -2.83 -13.88
CA VAL A 1097 0.25 -4.03 -13.76
C VAL A 1097 -0.56 -3.95 -12.47
N PRO A 1098 -1.90 -3.88 -12.53
CA PRO A 1098 -2.75 -3.85 -11.34
C PRO A 1098 -2.72 -5.21 -10.62
N THR A 1099 -2.77 -5.17 -9.29
CA THR A 1099 -2.97 -6.37 -8.45
C THR A 1099 -3.94 -6.05 -7.31
N VAL A 1100 -4.44 -7.08 -6.64
CA VAL A 1100 -5.32 -6.92 -5.46
C VAL A 1100 -4.65 -6.15 -4.30
N ARG A 1101 -3.31 -6.12 -4.23
CA ARG A 1101 -2.54 -5.40 -3.19
C ARG A 1101 -2.07 -4.01 -3.61
N GLY A 1102 -2.15 -3.68 -4.89
CA GLY A 1102 -1.64 -2.43 -5.46
C GLY A 1102 -0.91 -2.67 -6.79
N THR A 1103 -0.55 -1.60 -7.48
CA THR A 1103 0.08 -1.68 -8.80
C THR A 1103 1.57 -1.98 -8.69
N ILE A 1104 2.07 -2.94 -9.48
CA ILE A 1104 3.51 -3.10 -9.74
C ILE A 1104 3.86 -2.18 -10.89
N LYS A 1105 4.86 -1.31 -10.71
CA LYS A 1105 5.36 -0.42 -11.76
C LYS A 1105 6.74 -0.87 -12.19
N ALA A 1106 7.01 -0.94 -13.49
CA ALA A 1106 8.32 -1.33 -13.97
C ALA A 1106 8.72 -0.57 -15.24
N ASN A 1107 10.01 -0.23 -15.33
CA ASN A 1107 10.64 0.41 -16.46
C ASN A 1107 11.94 -0.33 -16.82
N TYR A 1108 12.19 -0.52 -18.11
CA TYR A 1108 13.37 -1.15 -18.66
C TYR A 1108 14.05 -0.22 -19.67
N ASN A 1109 15.36 -0.10 -19.56
CA ASN A 1109 16.19 0.66 -20.50
C ASN A 1109 17.44 -0.16 -20.88
N HIS A 1110 17.64 -0.34 -22.19
CA HIS A 1110 18.85 -0.91 -22.77
C HIS A 1110 19.87 0.21 -23.05
N ASN A 1111 20.70 0.54 -22.06
CA ASN A 1111 21.70 1.61 -22.12
C ASN A 1111 22.96 1.23 -22.92
N GLY A 1112 22.84 0.29 -23.87
CA GLY A 1112 23.91 -0.23 -24.70
C GLY A 1112 24.26 -1.69 -24.39
N PRO A 1113 25.16 -2.32 -25.16
CA PRO A 1113 25.47 -3.75 -25.03
C PRO A 1113 26.00 -4.16 -23.65
N ARG A 1114 26.55 -3.20 -22.89
CA ARG A 1114 27.21 -3.45 -21.61
C ARG A 1114 26.34 -3.12 -20.39
N LEU A 1115 25.18 -2.50 -20.57
CA LEU A 1115 24.34 -2.07 -19.45
C LEU A 1115 22.86 -2.13 -19.83
N GLN A 1116 22.12 -2.92 -19.07
CA GLN A 1116 20.66 -2.90 -19.05
C GLN A 1116 20.21 -2.51 -17.65
N THR A 1117 19.17 -1.69 -17.56
CA THR A 1117 18.62 -1.18 -16.29
C THR A 1117 17.15 -1.50 -16.21
N TYR A 1118 16.73 -2.08 -15.09
CA TYR A 1118 15.33 -2.26 -14.70
C TYR A 1118 15.06 -1.43 -13.45
N GLU A 1119 14.02 -0.62 -13.48
CA GLU A 1119 13.50 0.10 -12.32
C GLU A 1119 12.14 -0.47 -11.98
N ILE A 1120 11.97 -0.99 -10.76
CA ILE A 1120 10.77 -1.70 -10.35
C ILE A 1120 10.30 -1.16 -9.00
N GLU A 1121 9.02 -0.79 -8.91
CA GLU A 1121 8.37 -0.42 -7.67
C GLU A 1121 7.37 -1.50 -7.23
N ILE A 1122 7.63 -2.10 -6.06
CA ILE A 1122 6.77 -3.11 -5.45
C ILE A 1122 5.86 -2.43 -4.42
N PRO A 1123 4.54 -2.65 -4.45
CA PRO A 1123 3.61 -2.05 -3.50
C PRO A 1123 3.79 -2.57 -2.07
N GLY A 1124 3.17 -1.88 -1.11
CA GLY A 1124 3.16 -2.30 0.30
C GLY A 1124 2.58 -3.71 0.49
N ASN A 1125 3.11 -4.44 1.47
CA ASN A 1125 2.65 -5.77 1.86
C ASN A 1125 2.75 -6.85 0.76
N MET A 1126 3.69 -6.65 -0.18
CA MET A 1126 4.04 -7.57 -1.27
C MET A 1126 5.56 -7.75 -1.32
N VAL A 1127 6.04 -8.92 -1.71
CA VAL A 1127 7.41 -9.10 -2.19
C VAL A 1127 7.38 -9.62 -3.62
N ALA A 1128 8.48 -9.47 -4.35
CA ALA A 1128 8.63 -10.08 -5.67
C ALA A 1128 9.93 -10.87 -5.79
N GLU A 1129 9.91 -11.94 -6.56
CA GLU A 1129 11.11 -12.66 -7.00
C GLU A 1129 11.45 -12.24 -8.41
N PHE A 1130 12.58 -11.53 -8.55
CA PHE A 1130 13.11 -11.10 -9.81
C PHE A 1130 14.13 -12.10 -10.34
N SER A 1131 13.98 -12.53 -11.59
CA SER A 1131 14.93 -13.42 -12.27
C SER A 1131 15.08 -13.05 -13.75
N LEU A 1132 16.21 -13.44 -14.35
CA LEU A 1132 16.51 -13.22 -15.77
C LEU A 1132 17.07 -14.50 -16.40
N ASN A 1133 16.81 -14.70 -17.68
CA ASN A 1133 17.45 -15.77 -18.46
C ASN A 1133 18.85 -15.32 -18.93
N GLY A 1134 19.79 -16.27 -19.08
CA GLY A 1134 21.08 -16.03 -19.74
C GLY A 1134 22.00 -15.04 -19.01
N LEU A 1135 22.27 -15.30 -17.73
CA LEU A 1135 23.17 -14.51 -16.88
C LEU A 1135 24.68 -14.82 -17.12
N ASP A 1136 25.00 -15.82 -17.93
CA ASP A 1136 26.38 -16.23 -18.18
C ASP A 1136 27.27 -15.07 -18.67
N GLY A 1137 28.37 -14.83 -17.96
CA GLY A 1137 29.31 -13.74 -18.25
C GLY A 1137 28.83 -12.33 -17.90
N LYS A 1138 27.72 -12.19 -17.13
CA LYS A 1138 27.14 -10.89 -16.75
C LYS A 1138 27.06 -10.74 -15.24
N ASP A 1139 27.38 -9.54 -14.76
CA ASP A 1139 27.19 -9.14 -13.37
C ASP A 1139 25.79 -8.57 -13.17
N LEU A 1140 25.04 -9.12 -12.20
CA LEU A 1140 23.76 -8.59 -11.77
C LEU A 1140 23.96 -7.71 -10.53
N LEU A 1141 23.51 -6.46 -10.59
CA LEU A 1141 23.57 -5.51 -9.48
C LEU A 1141 22.17 -5.15 -9.02
N HIS A 1142 21.94 -5.16 -7.71
CA HIS A 1142 20.71 -4.72 -7.07
C HIS A 1142 21.01 -3.51 -6.19
N ASN A 1143 20.39 -2.37 -6.48
CA ASN A 1143 20.61 -1.10 -5.79
C ASN A 1143 22.11 -0.75 -5.66
N GLY A 1144 22.87 -0.99 -6.74
CA GLY A 1144 24.31 -0.75 -6.82
C GLY A 1144 25.20 -1.83 -6.20
N LYS A 1145 24.64 -2.85 -5.55
CA LYS A 1145 25.40 -3.97 -4.95
C LYS A 1145 25.39 -5.19 -5.84
N LYS A 1146 26.55 -5.83 -6.04
CA LYS A 1146 26.68 -7.07 -6.81
C LYS A 1146 25.94 -8.21 -6.11
N VAL A 1147 25.10 -8.92 -6.85
CA VAL A 1147 24.40 -10.12 -6.40
C VAL A 1147 25.32 -11.32 -6.63
N PRO A 1148 25.51 -12.20 -5.63
CA PRO A 1148 26.36 -13.38 -5.79
C PRO A 1148 25.84 -14.28 -6.94
N PRO A 1149 26.71 -14.79 -7.82
CA PRO A 1149 26.30 -15.61 -8.98
C PRO A 1149 25.52 -16.89 -8.63
N ALA A 1150 25.59 -17.35 -7.37
CA ALA A 1150 24.86 -18.53 -6.90
C ALA A 1150 23.34 -18.29 -6.73
N PHE A 1151 22.87 -17.05 -6.75
CA PHE A 1151 21.45 -16.74 -6.64
C PHE A 1151 20.80 -16.64 -8.02
N GLU A 1152 19.88 -17.56 -8.32
CA GLU A 1152 19.09 -17.55 -9.57
C GLU A 1152 17.99 -16.47 -9.58
N SER A 1153 17.63 -15.93 -8.41
CA SER A 1153 16.66 -14.85 -8.25
C SER A 1153 17.01 -13.89 -7.11
N ILE A 1154 16.47 -12.67 -7.20
CA ILE A 1154 16.59 -11.63 -6.16
C ILE A 1154 15.22 -11.38 -5.56
N ARG A 1155 15.14 -11.31 -4.23
CA ARG A 1155 13.93 -10.88 -3.54
C ARG A 1155 13.85 -9.36 -3.49
N LEU A 1156 12.82 -8.80 -4.11
CA LEU A 1156 12.44 -7.39 -4.04
C LEU A 1156 11.43 -7.20 -2.90
N ALA A 1157 11.69 -6.24 -2.02
CA ALA A 1157 10.81 -5.87 -0.92
C ALA A 1157 9.86 -4.72 -1.37
N PRO A 1158 8.89 -4.29 -0.57
CA PRO A 1158 8.14 -3.07 -0.87
C PRO A 1158 9.08 -1.87 -1.07
N GLY A 1159 8.89 -1.14 -2.16
CA GLY A 1159 9.70 0.02 -2.50
C GLY A 1159 10.27 -0.02 -3.91
N LYS A 1160 11.10 0.98 -4.20
CA LYS A 1160 11.79 1.13 -5.48
C LYS A 1160 13.09 0.34 -5.51
N HIS A 1161 13.33 -0.34 -6.61
CA HIS A 1161 14.51 -1.15 -6.88
C HIS A 1161 15.10 -0.80 -8.23
N THR A 1162 16.42 -0.62 -8.26
CA THR A 1162 17.19 -0.49 -9.51
C THR A 1162 18.03 -1.75 -9.67
N ILE A 1163 17.80 -2.46 -10.77
CA ILE A 1163 18.51 -3.70 -11.10
C ILE A 1163 19.29 -3.45 -12.38
N GLN A 1164 20.58 -3.75 -12.37
CA GLN A 1164 21.45 -3.52 -13.52
C GLN A 1164 22.13 -4.82 -13.93
N LEU A 1165 22.09 -5.13 -15.22
CA LEU A 1165 22.84 -6.21 -15.83
C LEU A 1165 24.05 -5.60 -16.55
N LYS A 1166 25.26 -5.88 -16.06
CA LYS A 1166 26.52 -5.34 -16.60
C LYS A 1166 27.38 -6.44 -17.21
N ILE A 1167 27.94 -6.20 -18.39
CA ILE A 1167 28.94 -7.07 -18.99
C ILE A 1167 30.32 -6.50 -18.65
N ASN A 1168 31.09 -7.21 -17.83
CA ASN A 1168 32.48 -6.82 -17.56
C ASN A 1168 33.35 -7.29 -18.71
N SER A 1169 33.91 -6.36 -19.49
CA SER A 1169 35.04 -6.66 -20.36
C SER A 1169 36.30 -6.73 -19.50
N PHE A 1170 36.91 -7.90 -19.40
CA PHE A 1170 38.36 -7.95 -19.32
C PHE A 1170 38.92 -7.94 -20.74
#